data_AF-A0A1I7IX69-F1
#
_entry.id   AF-A0A1I7IX69-F1
#
_cell.length_a   1.000
_cell.length_b   1.000
_cell.length_c   1.000
_cell.angle_alpha   90.00
_cell.angle_beta   90.00
_cell.angle_gamma   90.00
#
_symmetry.space_group_name_H-M   'P 1'
#
loop_
_entity.id
_entity.type
_entity.pdbx_description
1 polymer ?
#
loop_
_entity_poly.entity_id
_entity_poly.type
_entity_poly.pdbx_seq_one_letter_code
_entity_poly.pdbx_strand_id
1 'polypeptide(L)'
;MTDYKKTLNLPDTPFPMRGDLAKREPVMLKAWEEKNLYQRIREACKGRPRFVLHDGPPYANGDIHIGHAVNKILKDIIIKSKTLAGFDAPYVPGWDCHGLPIEHQIEKKYGKSLPGDKVRELCRAFAKEQVARQKADFIRLGVLGDWDNPYLTMNYRTEAGIIRALGKIYESGYLYQGQKPVNWCIDCGSALAEAEVEYEDKTSPAIDVKFKVADPAAFWQKVLKPSEGLLHTITQDDKPIYAVIWTTTPWTLPANQAVSLNPSEEYVAIDTGSEFLLLAGALVDGTLLRYGIAKADASIAGKCTGDALEHMLLQHPFYPRQVPIILGEHVTMDAGTGAVHTAPAHGVDDYVVGQKYGLPVENPVGDDGRFFDSIPLVGGLSVWKANEVVIQELEKNGLLLKNEKLQHSYPHCWRHRTPIIFRATPQWFISMDKEVSGMDHGVAQSLRESATAAVEATAFYPSWGRARLEAMVNNRPDWCISRQRNWGVPMALFVNKETHELHPRTSKLLEQVAQRVEQEGIEAWFRLDAKELLGEEAANYKKLTDTLDVWFDSGTTHDTVLKPDPQLKFPADLYLEGSDQHRGWFQSSLLTGCAIDGRAPYDALLTHGFVVDGHGHKMSKSKGNVIAPQKVMDTSGADILRLWVGSTDYSGELSISDEILKRVVESYRRIRNTLRFLLANLADFDSSTDAVPIGQWLEIDRYLLAFTRRLQDEVVEDYRNFDFHLIVHRLHNFCSEDLGGFYLDILKDRLYTASASGLPRRSAQSALYHIAHSLVRLFAPILSFTSEEVWQYLHGDSEDSVFLHTWHKLPPQPDEEALVARWGRIRELRSQVQKALEEWRASGKIGSSLAAEVQIRVAGDDFSLLESLGDDLRLVMITSAAQAVHIEELEGESIAVTPSAHPKCERCWHYREDVGADEEYPTICGRCVSNLYGAGEVRRYA
;
A
#
# COMPACT_ATOMS: atom_id res chain seq x y z
N MET A 1 27.92 50.46 35.54
CA MET A 1 26.88 49.42 35.70
C MET A 1 27.45 48.10 35.21
N THR A 2 27.38 47.07 36.04
CA THR A 2 27.77 45.70 35.70
C THR A 2 26.82 45.16 34.64
N ASP A 3 27.34 44.59 33.56
CA ASP A 3 26.52 43.92 32.55
C ASP A 3 26.17 42.49 33.03
N TYR A 4 25.11 42.37 33.82
CA TYR A 4 24.69 41.09 34.41
C TYR A 4 24.34 40.01 33.37
N LYS A 5 24.07 40.38 32.11
CA LYS A 5 23.83 39.41 31.04
C LYS A 5 25.02 38.47 30.84
N LYS A 6 26.25 38.98 31.03
CA LYS A 6 27.49 38.18 30.93
C LYS A 6 27.68 37.19 32.09
N THR A 7 26.87 37.31 33.14
CA THR A 7 26.93 36.46 34.35
C THR A 7 25.88 35.34 34.34
N LEU A 8 25.11 35.22 33.26
CA LEU A 8 24.10 34.19 33.07
C LEU A 8 24.69 33.02 32.27
N ASN A 9 24.25 31.80 32.60
CA ASN A 9 24.58 30.61 31.79
C ASN A 9 23.66 30.55 30.57
N LEU A 10 23.85 31.47 29.62
CA LEU A 10 23.00 31.54 28.43
C LEU A 10 23.26 30.31 27.53
N PRO A 11 22.21 29.69 26.96
CA PRO A 11 22.39 28.52 26.11
C PRO A 11 23.14 28.88 24.83
N ASP A 12 24.13 28.07 24.49
CA ASP A 12 24.85 28.17 23.23
C ASP A 12 24.96 26.81 22.57
N THR A 13 24.80 26.76 21.26
CA THR A 13 25.00 25.53 20.50
C THR A 13 25.33 25.84 19.04
N PRO A 14 26.29 25.11 18.45
CA PRO A 14 26.54 25.14 17.01
C PRO A 14 25.38 24.54 16.19
N PHE A 15 24.41 23.85 16.81
CA PHE A 15 23.24 23.31 16.12
C PHE A 15 22.33 24.45 15.61
N PRO A 16 22.15 24.58 14.27
CA PRO A 16 21.45 25.73 13.71
C PRO A 16 19.94 25.63 13.91
N MET A 17 19.31 26.78 14.14
CA MET A 17 17.86 26.90 14.34
C MET A 17 17.07 26.52 13.08
N ARG A 18 17.57 26.89 11.89
CA ARG A 18 16.98 26.48 10.61
C ARG A 18 17.62 25.16 10.16
N GLY A 19 16.81 24.24 9.66
CA GLY A 19 17.28 22.95 9.17
C GLY A 19 18.17 23.06 7.93
N ASP A 20 17.76 23.84 6.93
CA ASP A 20 18.37 23.86 5.57
C ASP A 20 18.53 22.45 4.99
N LEU A 21 17.51 21.62 5.21
CA LEU A 21 17.52 20.17 5.01
C LEU A 21 17.86 19.79 3.56
N ALA A 22 17.26 20.49 2.58
CA ALA A 22 17.51 20.24 1.16
C ALA A 22 19.00 20.28 0.78
N LYS A 23 19.81 21.09 1.47
CA LYS A 23 21.26 21.18 1.25
C LYS A 23 22.08 20.26 2.14
N ARG A 24 21.65 20.04 3.38
CA ARG A 24 22.44 19.31 4.38
C ARG A 24 22.26 17.80 4.32
N GLU A 25 21.07 17.32 4.00
CA GLU A 25 20.81 15.88 3.90
C GLU A 25 21.67 15.19 2.84
N PRO A 26 21.92 15.74 1.63
CA PRO A 26 22.83 15.12 0.68
C PRO A 26 24.27 14.97 1.20
N VAL A 27 24.75 15.93 2.01
CA VAL A 27 26.07 15.84 2.65
C VAL A 27 26.09 14.75 3.71
N MET A 28 25.01 14.63 4.50
CA MET A 28 24.87 13.56 5.49
C MET A 28 24.78 12.18 4.84
N LEU A 29 24.04 12.04 3.73
CA LEU A 29 23.98 10.79 2.95
C LEU A 29 25.36 10.36 2.46
N LYS A 30 26.13 11.31 1.92
CA LYS A 30 27.50 11.03 1.49
C LYS A 30 28.36 10.55 2.66
N ALA A 31 28.22 11.15 3.84
CA ALA A 31 28.92 10.70 5.04
C ALA A 31 28.47 9.30 5.48
N TRP A 32 27.18 8.95 5.36
CA TRP A 32 26.68 7.60 5.65
C TRP A 32 27.28 6.55 4.69
N GLU A 33 27.39 6.88 3.41
CA GLU A 33 28.03 6.04 2.40
C GLU A 33 29.53 5.86 2.67
N GLU A 34 30.27 6.95 2.88
CA GLU A 34 31.71 6.92 3.19
C GLU A 34 32.01 6.09 4.45
N LYS A 35 31.13 6.14 5.45
CA LYS A 35 31.24 5.36 6.70
C LYS A 35 30.73 3.92 6.59
N ASN A 36 30.16 3.51 5.45
CA ASN A 36 29.47 2.23 5.29
C ASN A 36 28.43 1.98 6.41
N LEU A 37 27.63 3.00 6.74
CA LEU A 37 26.77 3.00 7.93
C LEU A 37 25.84 1.78 7.99
N TYR A 38 25.23 1.39 6.86
CA TYR A 38 24.37 0.20 6.82
C TYR A 38 25.09 -1.07 7.29
N GLN A 39 26.32 -1.30 6.81
CA GLN A 39 27.11 -2.47 7.21
C GLN A 39 27.55 -2.40 8.67
N ARG A 40 27.84 -1.21 9.18
CA ARG A 40 28.13 -1.01 10.62
C ARG A 40 26.91 -1.32 11.49
N ILE A 41 25.70 -0.96 11.04
CA ILE A 41 24.45 -1.36 11.70
C ILE A 41 24.31 -2.88 11.71
N ARG A 42 24.57 -3.55 10.58
CA ARG A 42 24.52 -5.03 10.49
C ARG A 42 25.49 -5.68 11.49
N GLU A 43 26.73 -5.22 11.57
CA GLU A 43 27.71 -5.76 12.52
C GLU A 43 27.29 -5.49 13.98
N ALA A 44 26.79 -4.29 14.29
CA ALA A 44 26.29 -3.95 15.64
C ALA A 44 25.05 -4.78 16.06
N CYS A 45 24.31 -5.33 15.09
CA CYS A 45 23.13 -6.15 15.31
C CYS A 45 23.40 -7.66 15.32
N LYS A 46 24.63 -8.09 15.04
CA LYS A 46 24.98 -9.50 14.97
C LYS A 46 24.61 -10.25 16.24
N GLY A 47 23.88 -11.37 16.08
CA GLY A 47 23.41 -12.21 17.19
C GLY A 47 22.09 -11.78 17.84
N ARG A 48 21.49 -10.65 17.41
CA ARG A 48 20.15 -10.23 17.82
C ARG A 48 19.06 -11.08 17.14
N PRO A 49 17.84 -11.15 17.69
CA PRO A 49 16.71 -11.80 17.02
C PRO A 49 16.43 -11.14 15.66
N ARG A 50 16.14 -11.96 14.64
CA ARG A 50 15.99 -11.47 13.27
C ARG A 50 14.56 -11.02 12.97
N PHE A 51 14.43 -9.85 12.36
CA PHE A 51 13.18 -9.34 11.78
C PHE A 51 13.35 -9.11 10.27
N VAL A 52 12.49 -9.68 9.44
CA VAL A 52 12.58 -9.57 7.98
C VAL A 52 11.29 -8.96 7.44
N LEU A 53 11.43 -7.73 6.93
CA LEU A 53 10.47 -7.13 6.03
C LEU A 53 10.94 -7.44 4.61
N HIS A 54 10.16 -8.23 3.85
CA HIS A 54 10.48 -8.49 2.46
C HIS A 54 9.97 -7.35 1.59
N ASP A 55 10.87 -6.74 0.83
CA ASP A 55 10.54 -5.63 -0.05
C ASP A 55 9.80 -6.15 -1.27
N GLY A 56 8.56 -5.71 -1.52
CA GLY A 56 7.92 -5.94 -2.82
C GLY A 56 8.64 -5.14 -3.91
N PRO A 57 8.99 -5.78 -5.04
CA PRO A 57 9.87 -5.16 -6.01
C PRO A 57 9.14 -4.08 -6.83
N PRO A 58 9.47 -2.79 -6.73
CA PRO A 58 8.98 -1.78 -7.65
C PRO A 58 9.37 -2.09 -9.08
N TYR A 59 8.50 -1.69 -10.00
CA TYR A 59 8.71 -1.91 -11.42
C TYR A 59 9.75 -0.94 -12.00
N ALA A 60 10.74 -1.46 -12.73
CA ALA A 60 11.85 -0.68 -13.29
C ALA A 60 11.49 0.03 -14.62
N ASN A 61 10.51 0.95 -14.60
CA ASN A 61 10.00 1.60 -15.83
C ASN A 61 9.85 3.13 -15.81
N GLY A 62 10.38 3.84 -14.80
CA GLY A 62 10.34 5.30 -14.74
C GLY A 62 10.75 5.89 -13.40
N ASP A 63 10.65 7.22 -13.27
CA ASP A 63 10.96 7.93 -12.04
C ASP A 63 9.99 7.55 -10.90
N ILE A 64 10.46 7.68 -9.66
CA ILE A 64 9.59 7.40 -8.50
C ILE A 64 8.50 8.47 -8.36
N HIS A 65 7.29 8.06 -7.97
CA HIS A 65 6.22 8.96 -7.58
C HIS A 65 6.01 8.94 -6.07
N ILE A 66 5.15 9.82 -5.56
CA ILE A 66 4.91 9.98 -4.12
C ILE A 66 4.42 8.69 -3.44
N GLY A 67 3.65 7.84 -4.15
CA GLY A 67 3.29 6.51 -3.66
C GLY A 67 4.49 5.59 -3.36
N HIS A 68 5.54 5.61 -4.20
CA HIS A 68 6.78 4.87 -3.91
C HIS A 68 7.49 5.46 -2.69
N ALA A 69 7.47 6.80 -2.53
CA ALA A 69 8.06 7.44 -1.37
C ALA A 69 7.36 7.04 -0.07
N VAL A 70 6.02 7.07 -0.03
CA VAL A 70 5.22 6.57 1.11
C VAL A 70 5.61 5.14 1.46
N ASN A 71 5.57 4.24 0.47
CA ASN A 71 5.89 2.83 0.66
C ASN A 71 7.28 2.62 1.25
N LYS A 72 8.32 3.21 0.65
CA LYS A 72 9.71 3.04 1.09
C LYS A 72 10.00 3.73 2.42
N ILE A 73 9.38 4.87 2.71
CA ILE A 73 9.52 5.55 3.99
C ILE A 73 8.89 4.69 5.10
N LEU A 74 7.71 4.13 4.90
CA LEU A 74 7.07 3.26 5.90
C LEU A 74 7.93 2.02 6.18
N LYS A 75 8.44 1.35 5.14
CA LYS A 75 9.37 0.21 5.29
C LYS A 75 10.60 0.59 6.11
N ASP A 76 11.21 1.72 5.80
CA ASP A 76 12.42 2.20 6.48
C ASP A 76 12.16 2.64 7.93
N ILE A 77 11.02 3.27 8.23
CA ILE A 77 10.59 3.56 9.61
C ILE A 77 10.51 2.25 10.41
N ILE A 78 9.92 1.19 9.84
CA ILE A 78 9.80 -0.11 10.50
C ILE A 78 11.17 -0.75 10.73
N ILE A 79 12.03 -0.78 9.71
CA ILE A 79 13.36 -1.38 9.83
C ILE A 79 14.20 -0.65 10.89
N LYS A 80 14.19 0.68 10.90
CA LYS A 80 14.90 1.49 11.90
C LYS A 80 14.33 1.31 13.30
N SER A 81 13.00 1.26 13.46
CA SER A 81 12.38 1.05 14.77
C SER A 81 12.66 -0.35 15.31
N LYS A 82 12.66 -1.39 14.47
CA LYS A 82 13.03 -2.76 14.88
C LYS A 82 14.51 -2.87 15.26
N THR A 83 15.39 -2.18 14.52
CA THR A 83 16.82 -2.08 14.85
C THR A 83 17.02 -1.47 16.25
N LEU A 84 16.37 -0.33 16.53
CA LEU A 84 16.40 0.33 17.84
C LEU A 84 15.71 -0.49 18.95
N ALA A 85 14.74 -1.33 18.59
CA ALA A 85 14.10 -2.29 19.49
C ALA A 85 14.96 -3.54 19.77
N GLY A 86 16.17 -3.62 19.22
CA GLY A 86 17.10 -4.71 19.49
C GLY A 86 16.97 -5.91 18.56
N PHE A 87 16.37 -5.76 17.38
CA PHE A 87 16.37 -6.79 16.34
C PHE A 87 17.52 -6.58 15.35
N ASP A 88 17.97 -7.66 14.72
CA ASP A 88 18.70 -7.61 13.45
C ASP A 88 17.69 -7.57 12.30
N ALA A 89 17.48 -6.37 11.75
CA ALA A 89 16.47 -6.14 10.71
C ALA A 89 17.11 -5.80 9.34
N PRO A 90 17.63 -6.77 8.59
CA PRO A 90 18.24 -6.51 7.28
C PRO A 90 17.17 -6.11 6.28
N TYR A 91 17.51 -5.19 5.38
CA TYR A 91 16.60 -4.72 4.35
C TYR A 91 17.27 -4.81 2.99
N VAL A 92 16.81 -5.77 2.18
CA VAL A 92 17.32 -6.01 0.83
C VAL A 92 16.28 -5.48 -0.15
N PRO A 93 16.55 -4.34 -0.81
CA PRO A 93 15.64 -3.79 -1.80
C PRO A 93 15.64 -4.65 -3.06
N GLY A 94 14.55 -4.62 -3.82
CA GLY A 94 14.53 -5.26 -5.12
C GLY A 94 13.75 -4.55 -6.20
N TRP A 95 13.79 -5.13 -7.40
CA TRP A 95 13.14 -4.59 -8.58
C TRP A 95 12.56 -5.65 -9.50
N ASP A 96 11.41 -5.29 -10.05
CA ASP A 96 10.73 -6.06 -11.07
C ASP A 96 11.15 -5.51 -12.44
N CYS A 97 11.85 -6.36 -13.19
CA CYS A 97 12.64 -6.01 -14.34
C CYS A 97 12.13 -6.69 -15.61
N HIS A 98 11.06 -7.47 -15.56
CA HIS A 98 10.50 -8.22 -16.68
C HIS A 98 9.09 -7.75 -17.05
N GLY A 99 8.60 -8.11 -18.24
CA GLY A 99 7.20 -7.90 -18.63
C GLY A 99 6.91 -6.70 -19.54
N LEU A 100 5.62 -6.56 -19.87
CA LEU A 100 5.11 -5.65 -20.91
C LEU A 100 5.47 -4.17 -20.71
N PRO A 101 5.41 -3.58 -19.50
CA PRO A 101 5.70 -2.16 -19.37
C PRO A 101 7.12 -1.76 -19.82
N ILE A 102 8.13 -2.63 -19.69
CA ILE A 102 9.47 -2.37 -20.26
C ILE A 102 9.46 -2.55 -21.77
N GLU A 103 8.87 -3.64 -22.29
CA GLU A 103 8.75 -3.85 -23.76
C GLU A 103 8.08 -2.66 -24.45
N HIS A 104 7.01 -2.12 -23.88
CA HIS A 104 6.30 -0.95 -24.42
C HIS A 104 7.18 0.30 -24.51
N GLN A 105 8.09 0.51 -23.56
CA GLN A 105 9.04 1.64 -23.63
C GLN A 105 10.06 1.43 -24.75
N ILE A 106 10.50 0.18 -24.96
CA ILE A 106 11.36 -0.18 -26.09
C ILE A 106 10.61 -0.01 -27.41
N GLU A 107 9.37 -0.46 -27.52
CA GLU A 107 8.53 -0.28 -28.71
C GLU A 107 8.32 1.20 -29.04
N LYS A 108 8.05 2.05 -28.05
CA LYS A 108 7.91 3.50 -28.24
C LYS A 108 9.18 4.15 -28.76
N LYS A 109 10.34 3.69 -28.30
CA LYS A 109 11.65 4.29 -28.63
C LYS A 109 12.24 3.76 -29.94
N TYR A 110 11.98 2.49 -30.28
CA TYR A 110 12.64 1.80 -31.39
C TYR A 110 11.68 1.18 -32.42
N GLY A 111 10.37 1.21 -32.18
CA GLY A 111 9.34 0.59 -33.03
C GLY A 111 9.06 -0.87 -32.69
N LYS A 112 7.99 -1.43 -33.29
CA LYS A 112 7.48 -2.79 -33.00
C LYS A 112 8.21 -3.93 -33.72
N SER A 113 9.00 -3.64 -34.77
CA SER A 113 9.53 -4.65 -35.69
C SER A 113 10.96 -5.12 -35.37
N LEU A 114 11.31 -5.22 -34.09
CA LEU A 114 12.64 -5.66 -33.67
C LEU A 114 12.74 -7.19 -33.55
N PRO A 115 13.88 -7.81 -33.90
CA PRO A 115 14.18 -9.20 -33.56
C PRO A 115 14.14 -9.43 -32.04
N GLY A 116 13.60 -10.57 -31.59
CA GLY A 116 13.34 -10.82 -30.17
C GLY A 116 14.59 -10.83 -29.27
N ASP A 117 15.74 -11.26 -29.80
CA ASP A 117 17.04 -11.15 -29.11
C ASP A 117 17.45 -9.69 -28.88
N LYS A 118 17.25 -8.83 -29.88
CA LYS A 118 17.49 -7.39 -29.74
C LYS A 118 16.52 -6.74 -28.76
N VAL A 119 15.25 -7.16 -28.74
CA VAL A 119 14.27 -6.69 -27.75
C VAL A 119 14.75 -7.01 -26.33
N ARG A 120 15.17 -8.26 -26.05
CA ARG A 120 15.68 -8.65 -24.72
C ARG A 120 16.90 -7.85 -24.30
N GLU A 121 17.87 -7.67 -25.19
CA GLU A 121 19.07 -6.86 -24.93
C GLU A 121 18.70 -5.42 -24.53
N LEU A 122 17.81 -4.77 -25.29
CA LEU A 122 17.38 -3.40 -25.04
C LEU A 122 16.54 -3.28 -23.76
N CYS A 123 15.68 -4.26 -23.48
CA CYS A 123 14.87 -4.30 -22.26
C CYS A 123 15.77 -4.42 -21.02
N ARG A 124 16.74 -5.33 -21.03
CA ARG A 124 17.72 -5.50 -19.94
C ARG A 124 18.52 -4.23 -19.69
N ALA A 125 18.99 -3.58 -20.76
CA ALA A 125 19.72 -2.32 -20.65
C ALA A 125 18.85 -1.18 -20.08
N PHE A 126 17.60 -1.08 -20.53
CA PHE A 126 16.65 -0.09 -20.02
C PHE A 126 16.31 -0.32 -18.54
N ALA A 127 16.00 -1.56 -18.14
CA ALA A 127 15.71 -1.90 -16.75
C ALA A 127 16.89 -1.51 -15.84
N LYS A 128 18.14 -1.80 -16.26
CA LYS A 128 19.34 -1.41 -15.51
C LYS A 128 19.47 0.11 -15.32
N GLU A 129 19.15 0.90 -16.35
CA GLU A 129 19.12 2.37 -16.25
C GLU A 129 18.07 2.85 -15.24
N GLN A 130 16.87 2.27 -15.30
CA GLN A 130 15.76 2.65 -14.40
C GLN A 130 16.06 2.27 -12.94
N VAL A 131 16.61 1.08 -12.70
CA VAL A 131 17.05 0.64 -11.36
C VAL A 131 18.04 1.64 -10.77
N ALA A 132 19.05 2.06 -11.54
CA ALA A 132 20.06 3.02 -11.05
C ALA A 132 19.45 4.37 -10.65
N ARG A 133 18.49 4.88 -11.44
CA ARG A 133 17.77 6.12 -11.13
C ARG A 133 16.90 6.00 -9.89
N GLN A 134 16.04 4.97 -9.85
CA GLN A 134 15.14 4.75 -8.72
C GLN A 134 15.91 4.48 -7.41
N LYS A 135 17.02 3.73 -7.49
CA LYS A 135 17.95 3.50 -6.37
C LYS A 135 18.45 4.82 -5.79
N ALA A 136 18.94 5.73 -6.64
CA ALA A 136 19.43 7.04 -6.19
C ALA A 136 18.33 7.85 -5.49
N ASP A 137 17.11 7.84 -6.02
CA ASP A 137 15.97 8.53 -5.41
C ASP A 137 15.56 7.90 -4.07
N PHE A 138 15.57 6.57 -3.94
CA PHE A 138 15.27 5.90 -2.67
C PHE A 138 16.34 6.16 -1.60
N ILE A 139 17.62 6.18 -1.98
CA ILE A 139 18.70 6.61 -1.07
C ILE A 139 18.49 8.06 -0.65
N ARG A 140 18.07 8.95 -1.56
CA ARG A 140 17.80 10.36 -1.25
C ARG A 140 16.68 10.55 -0.22
N LEU A 141 15.72 9.62 -0.11
CA LEU A 141 14.69 9.60 0.95
C LEU A 141 15.25 9.23 2.34
N GLY A 142 16.54 8.89 2.45
CA GLY A 142 17.19 8.48 3.70
C GLY A 142 16.97 7.02 4.06
N VAL A 143 16.58 6.19 3.09
CA VAL A 143 16.33 4.75 3.30
C VAL A 143 17.66 4.00 3.44
N LEU A 144 17.83 3.25 4.52
CA LEU A 144 19.00 2.41 4.76
C LEU A 144 18.70 0.97 4.36
N GLY A 145 19.54 0.38 3.52
CA GLY A 145 19.38 -0.99 3.01
C GLY A 145 20.63 -1.49 2.30
N ASP A 146 20.62 -2.77 1.91
CA ASP A 146 21.67 -3.38 1.09
C ASP A 146 21.54 -2.95 -0.36
N TRP A 147 21.88 -1.69 -0.60
CA TRP A 147 21.82 -1.04 -1.90
C TRP A 147 22.83 -1.61 -2.90
N ASP A 148 23.90 -2.23 -2.43
CA ASP A 148 24.97 -2.79 -3.27
C ASP A 148 24.65 -4.19 -3.77
N ASN A 149 23.85 -4.95 -3.02
CA ASN A 149 23.38 -6.28 -3.40
C ASN A 149 21.85 -6.36 -3.47
N PRO A 150 21.18 -5.51 -4.28
CA PRO A 150 19.74 -5.60 -4.43
C PRO A 150 19.36 -6.86 -5.21
N TYR A 151 18.18 -7.39 -4.94
CA TYR A 151 17.65 -8.48 -5.76
C TYR A 151 16.97 -7.91 -7.02
N LEU A 152 17.32 -8.42 -8.18
CA LEU A 152 16.66 -8.07 -9.44
C LEU A 152 16.06 -9.35 -10.01
N THR A 153 14.80 -9.30 -10.46
CA THR A 153 14.16 -10.43 -11.16
C THR A 153 14.95 -10.84 -12.40
N MET A 154 15.62 -9.89 -13.06
CA MET A 154 16.49 -10.15 -14.21
C MET A 154 17.90 -10.67 -13.86
N ASN A 155 18.28 -10.80 -12.59
CA ASN A 155 19.55 -11.45 -12.24
C ASN A 155 19.47 -12.92 -12.65
N TYR A 156 20.52 -13.45 -13.27
CA TYR A 156 20.52 -14.81 -13.84
C TYR A 156 20.18 -15.89 -12.81
N ARG A 157 20.67 -15.75 -11.57
CA ARG A 157 20.32 -16.63 -10.45
C ARG A 157 18.84 -16.56 -10.10
N THR A 158 18.24 -15.38 -10.12
CA THR A 158 16.81 -15.19 -9.88
C THR A 158 15.98 -15.79 -11.03
N GLU A 159 16.35 -15.51 -12.29
CA GLU A 159 15.70 -16.08 -13.48
C GLU A 159 15.71 -17.62 -13.45
N ALA A 160 16.85 -18.23 -13.10
CA ALA A 160 16.97 -19.66 -12.91
C ALA A 160 16.13 -20.16 -11.73
N GLY A 161 16.09 -19.42 -10.62
CA GLY A 161 15.24 -19.70 -9.47
C GLY A 161 13.75 -19.71 -9.83
N ILE A 162 13.29 -18.78 -10.66
CA ILE A 162 11.90 -18.70 -11.12
C ILE A 162 11.54 -19.95 -11.95
N ILE A 163 12.45 -20.41 -12.82
CA ILE A 163 12.27 -21.68 -13.57
C ILE A 163 12.18 -22.88 -12.62
N ARG A 164 13.01 -22.92 -11.56
CA ARG A 164 12.94 -23.96 -10.52
C ARG A 164 11.63 -23.90 -9.73
N ALA A 165 11.12 -22.70 -9.43
CA ALA A 165 9.84 -22.52 -8.76
C ALA A 165 8.67 -23.04 -9.62
N LEU A 166 8.71 -22.82 -10.94
CA LEU A 166 7.76 -23.45 -11.88
C LEU A 166 7.84 -24.99 -11.81
N GLY A 167 9.05 -25.54 -11.73
CA GLY A 167 9.27 -26.98 -11.55
C GLY A 167 8.64 -27.54 -10.28
N LYS A 168 8.81 -26.85 -9.14
CA LYS A 168 8.18 -27.23 -7.87
C LYS A 168 6.65 -27.24 -7.97
N ILE A 169 6.05 -26.21 -8.57
CA ILE A 169 4.59 -26.12 -8.75
C ILE A 169 4.06 -27.19 -9.72
N TYR A 170 4.84 -27.54 -10.74
CA TYR A 170 4.54 -28.68 -11.62
C TYR A 170 4.56 -30.00 -10.85
N GLU A 171 5.57 -30.23 -10.01
CA GLU A 171 5.67 -31.43 -9.16
C GLU A 171 4.54 -31.54 -8.15
N SER A 172 4.08 -30.40 -7.59
CA SER A 172 2.87 -30.33 -6.75
C SER A 172 1.57 -30.64 -7.52
N GLY A 173 1.60 -30.70 -8.86
CA GLY A 173 0.45 -31.11 -9.68
C GLY A 173 -0.55 -30.00 -10.03
N TYR A 174 -0.28 -28.74 -9.66
CA TYR A 174 -1.18 -27.61 -9.92
C TYR A 174 -1.09 -27.05 -11.35
N LEU A 175 0.05 -27.23 -12.03
CA LEU A 175 0.26 -26.72 -13.38
C LEU A 175 -0.44 -27.59 -14.42
N TYR A 176 -1.19 -26.99 -15.33
CA TYR A 176 -1.80 -27.69 -16.46
C TYR A 176 -1.96 -26.77 -17.69
N GLN A 177 -2.15 -27.37 -18.86
CA GLN A 177 -2.48 -26.65 -20.09
C GLN A 177 -4.00 -26.68 -20.31
N GLY A 178 -4.60 -25.53 -20.55
CA GLY A 178 -6.03 -25.39 -20.83
C GLY A 178 -6.28 -24.57 -22.09
N GLN A 179 -7.45 -24.75 -22.70
CA GLN A 179 -7.98 -23.84 -23.71
C GLN A 179 -9.18 -23.12 -23.09
N LYS A 180 -8.92 -21.96 -22.50
CA LYS A 180 -9.93 -21.09 -21.87
C LYS A 180 -9.93 -19.74 -22.57
N PRO A 181 -11.09 -19.05 -22.70
CA PRO A 181 -11.12 -17.67 -23.13
C PRO A 181 -10.29 -16.80 -22.19
N VAL A 182 -9.31 -16.12 -22.75
CA VAL A 182 -8.47 -15.16 -22.01
C VAL A 182 -8.67 -13.77 -22.57
N ASN A 183 -8.45 -12.77 -21.72
CA ASN A 183 -8.32 -11.38 -22.13
C ASN A 183 -7.16 -11.27 -23.13
N TRP A 184 -7.44 -10.92 -24.39
CA TRP A 184 -6.45 -10.85 -25.46
C TRP A 184 -6.35 -9.44 -26.02
N CYS A 185 -5.15 -8.86 -25.95
CA CYS A 185 -4.88 -7.58 -26.60
C CYS A 185 -4.25 -7.81 -27.97
N ILE A 186 -4.97 -7.41 -29.02
CA ILE A 186 -4.54 -7.55 -30.42
C ILE A 186 -3.26 -6.75 -30.69
N ASP A 187 -3.14 -5.54 -30.13
CA ASP A 187 -1.94 -4.71 -30.33
C ASP A 187 -0.70 -5.23 -29.60
N CYS A 188 -0.92 -6.00 -28.54
CA CYS A 188 0.12 -6.70 -27.80
C CYS A 188 0.49 -8.04 -28.44
N GLY A 189 -0.44 -8.69 -29.13
CA GLY A 189 -0.32 -10.10 -29.52
C GLY A 189 -0.17 -11.05 -28.34
N SER A 190 -0.80 -10.76 -27.19
CA SER A 190 -0.63 -11.54 -25.95
C SER A 190 -1.88 -11.54 -25.09
N ALA A 191 -2.03 -12.62 -24.33
CA ALA A 191 -2.95 -12.68 -23.19
C ALA A 191 -2.59 -11.63 -22.13
N LEU A 192 -3.61 -11.14 -21.43
CA LEU A 192 -3.54 -10.20 -20.30
C LEU A 192 -4.14 -10.86 -19.05
N ALA A 193 -3.54 -10.59 -17.89
CA ALA A 193 -4.19 -10.87 -16.62
C ALA A 193 -5.36 -9.90 -16.37
N GLU A 194 -6.27 -10.26 -15.47
CA GLU A 194 -7.37 -9.38 -15.04
C GLU A 194 -6.87 -8.03 -14.49
N ALA A 195 -5.74 -8.06 -13.77
CA ALA A 195 -5.08 -6.84 -13.27
C ALA A 195 -4.52 -5.91 -14.38
N GLU A 196 -4.45 -6.37 -15.62
CA GLU A 196 -3.95 -5.63 -16.79
C GLU A 196 -5.09 -5.10 -17.69
N VAL A 197 -6.33 -5.22 -17.25
CA VAL A 197 -7.52 -4.75 -17.96
C VAL A 197 -8.08 -3.49 -17.28
N GLU A 198 -8.35 -2.46 -18.07
CA GLU A 198 -9.05 -1.26 -17.63
C GLU A 198 -10.37 -1.10 -18.39
N TYR A 199 -11.37 -0.49 -17.77
CA TYR A 199 -12.69 -0.31 -18.37
C TYR A 199 -12.87 1.13 -18.85
N GLU A 200 -13.25 1.30 -20.11
CA GLU A 200 -13.53 2.60 -20.74
C GLU A 200 -14.81 2.51 -21.56
N ASP A 201 -15.53 3.63 -21.70
CA ASP A 201 -16.76 3.66 -22.51
C ASP A 201 -16.46 3.48 -24.00
N LYS A 202 -17.15 2.53 -24.61
CA LYS A 202 -17.04 2.22 -26.04
C LYS A 202 -18.43 2.18 -26.68
N THR A 203 -18.54 2.79 -27.86
CA THR A 203 -19.72 2.62 -28.71
C THR A 203 -19.62 1.31 -29.48
N SER A 204 -20.57 0.41 -29.26
CA SER A 204 -20.65 -0.90 -29.92
C SER A 204 -22.00 -1.06 -30.63
N PRO A 205 -22.08 -1.83 -31.73
CA PRO A 205 -23.38 -2.22 -32.30
C PRO A 205 -24.11 -3.13 -31.31
N ALA A 206 -25.40 -2.91 -31.11
CA ALA A 206 -26.28 -3.78 -30.35
C ALA A 206 -27.37 -4.29 -31.29
N ILE A 207 -27.42 -5.60 -31.49
CA ILE A 207 -28.28 -6.23 -32.50
C ILE A 207 -29.20 -7.29 -31.89
N ASP A 208 -30.41 -7.36 -32.43
CA ASP A 208 -31.38 -8.41 -32.14
C ASP A 208 -31.52 -9.35 -33.34
N VAL A 209 -31.23 -10.64 -33.14
CA VAL A 209 -31.05 -11.61 -34.22
C VAL A 209 -31.97 -12.81 -34.05
N LYS A 210 -32.64 -13.19 -35.15
CA LYS A 210 -33.56 -14.32 -35.22
C LYS A 210 -32.84 -15.64 -35.48
N PHE A 211 -33.04 -16.63 -34.60
CA PHE A 211 -32.64 -18.02 -34.76
C PHE A 211 -33.88 -18.88 -35.00
N LYS A 212 -34.00 -19.48 -36.19
CA LYS A 212 -35.21 -20.22 -36.57
C LYS A 212 -35.30 -21.54 -35.80
N VAL A 213 -36.44 -21.86 -35.21
CA VAL A 213 -36.66 -23.18 -34.59
C VAL A 213 -36.70 -24.26 -35.66
N ALA A 214 -35.91 -25.32 -35.48
CA ALA A 214 -35.78 -26.39 -36.46
C ALA A 214 -37.00 -27.33 -36.51
N ASP A 215 -37.61 -27.60 -35.35
CA ASP A 215 -38.82 -28.43 -35.22
C ASP A 215 -39.97 -27.64 -34.56
N PRO A 216 -40.83 -26.97 -35.36
CA PRO A 216 -41.97 -26.23 -34.86
C PRO A 216 -42.97 -27.08 -34.06
N ALA A 217 -43.14 -28.36 -34.40
CA ALA A 217 -44.10 -29.24 -33.73
C ALA A 217 -43.62 -29.58 -32.31
N ALA A 218 -42.34 -29.92 -32.15
CA ALA A 218 -41.73 -30.16 -30.85
C ALA A 218 -41.74 -28.89 -29.97
N PHE A 219 -41.56 -27.71 -30.58
CA PHE A 219 -41.64 -26.44 -29.87
C PHE A 219 -43.03 -26.20 -29.26
N TRP A 220 -44.09 -26.32 -30.05
CA TRP A 220 -45.44 -26.09 -29.54
C TRP A 220 -45.86 -27.09 -28.45
N GLN A 221 -45.37 -28.33 -28.49
CA GLN A 221 -45.59 -29.30 -27.40
C GLN A 221 -44.98 -28.86 -26.06
N LYS A 222 -43.84 -28.15 -26.09
CA LYS A 222 -43.16 -27.65 -24.90
C LYS A 222 -43.76 -26.32 -24.41
N VAL A 223 -44.28 -25.51 -25.33
CA VAL A 223 -44.80 -24.15 -25.07
C VAL A 223 -46.29 -24.12 -24.73
N LEU A 224 -47.05 -25.15 -25.09
CA LEU A 224 -48.47 -25.28 -24.77
C LEU A 224 -48.65 -26.38 -23.72
N LYS A 225 -48.98 -26.03 -22.47
CA LYS A 225 -49.28 -27.03 -21.44
C LYS A 225 -50.63 -27.70 -21.75
N PRO A 226 -50.74 -29.06 -21.68
CA PRO A 226 -51.99 -29.77 -21.98
C PRO A 226 -53.19 -29.42 -21.07
N SER A 227 -52.96 -28.78 -19.92
CA SER A 227 -53.95 -28.54 -18.87
C SER A 227 -54.66 -27.17 -18.95
N GLU A 228 -54.20 -26.26 -19.79
CA GLU A 228 -54.85 -24.97 -20.00
C GLU A 228 -55.63 -25.04 -21.30
N GLY A 229 -56.97 -25.02 -21.22
CA GLY A 229 -57.92 -25.21 -22.34
C GLY A 229 -57.84 -24.17 -23.47
N LEU A 230 -56.68 -23.56 -23.74
CA LEU A 230 -56.31 -22.92 -24.99
C LEU A 230 -56.05 -23.96 -26.10
N LEU A 231 -57.01 -24.86 -26.30
CA LEU A 231 -57.25 -25.47 -27.61
C LEU A 231 -58.16 -24.51 -28.39
N HIS A 232 -57.67 -23.28 -28.63
CA HIS A 232 -58.33 -22.36 -29.55
C HIS A 232 -57.37 -22.02 -30.69
N THR A 233 -57.39 -22.90 -31.69
CA THR A 233 -57.32 -22.48 -33.09
C THR A 233 -56.08 -21.68 -33.49
N ILE A 234 -54.89 -22.10 -33.05
CA ILE A 234 -53.74 -21.94 -33.94
C ILE A 234 -54.00 -22.98 -35.03
N THR A 235 -54.63 -22.58 -36.13
CA THR A 235 -54.26 -23.22 -37.40
C THR A 235 -52.74 -23.17 -37.40
N GLN A 236 -52.07 -24.31 -37.47
CA GLN A 236 -50.64 -24.34 -37.75
C GLN A 236 -50.45 -23.69 -39.12
N ASP A 237 -50.59 -22.38 -39.19
CA ASP A 237 -50.15 -21.58 -40.29
C ASP A 237 -48.64 -21.84 -40.34
N ASP A 238 -48.09 -22.06 -41.53
CA ASP A 238 -46.66 -22.29 -41.79
C ASP A 238 -45.77 -21.08 -41.42
N LYS A 239 -46.16 -20.27 -40.42
CA LYS A 239 -45.39 -19.14 -39.90
C LYS A 239 -44.12 -19.66 -39.23
N PRO A 240 -42.96 -19.08 -39.55
CA PRO A 240 -41.71 -19.45 -38.89
C PRO A 240 -41.70 -19.00 -37.42
N ILE A 241 -41.03 -19.79 -36.58
CA ILE A 241 -40.82 -19.52 -35.15
C ILE A 241 -39.34 -19.17 -34.96
N TYR A 242 -39.05 -18.11 -34.21
CA TYR A 242 -37.69 -17.64 -33.96
C TYR A 242 -37.43 -17.43 -32.47
N ALA A 243 -36.31 -17.95 -31.98
CA ALA A 243 -35.68 -17.47 -30.76
C ALA A 243 -34.89 -16.19 -31.09
N VAL A 244 -35.13 -15.11 -30.34
CA VAL A 244 -34.46 -13.83 -30.59
C VAL A 244 -33.36 -13.64 -29.57
N ILE A 245 -32.11 -13.56 -30.03
CA ILE A 245 -30.96 -13.22 -29.16
C ILE A 245 -30.63 -11.75 -29.27
N TRP A 246 -29.98 -11.22 -28.24
CA TRP A 246 -29.37 -9.90 -28.25
C TRP A 246 -27.84 -10.02 -28.08
N THR A 247 -27.07 -9.23 -28.83
CA THR A 247 -25.61 -9.18 -28.65
C THR A 247 -25.02 -7.82 -28.99
N THR A 248 -23.94 -7.46 -28.30
CA THR A 248 -23.11 -6.27 -28.61
C THR A 248 -21.86 -6.60 -29.44
N THR A 249 -21.65 -7.88 -29.76
CA THR A 249 -20.48 -8.39 -30.48
C THR A 249 -20.89 -9.23 -31.71
N PRO A 250 -21.42 -8.63 -32.78
CA PRO A 250 -21.83 -9.37 -33.98
C PRO A 250 -20.74 -10.30 -34.53
N TRP A 251 -19.47 -9.91 -34.43
CA TRP A 251 -18.32 -10.71 -34.86
C TRP A 251 -18.20 -12.06 -34.16
N THR A 252 -18.83 -12.30 -33.00
CA THR A 252 -18.79 -13.61 -32.32
C THR A 252 -19.81 -14.61 -32.87
N LEU A 253 -20.82 -14.17 -33.62
CA LEU A 253 -21.86 -15.05 -34.17
C LEU A 253 -21.33 -16.17 -35.08
N PRO A 254 -20.30 -15.96 -35.93
CA PRO A 254 -19.65 -17.06 -36.64
C PRO A 254 -19.18 -18.22 -35.74
N ALA A 255 -18.84 -17.95 -34.48
CA ALA A 255 -18.39 -18.95 -33.51
C ALA A 255 -19.51 -19.51 -32.61
N ASN A 256 -20.77 -19.13 -32.84
CA ASN A 256 -21.90 -19.54 -32.02
C ASN A 256 -22.12 -21.07 -32.03
N GLN A 257 -22.26 -21.67 -30.85
CA GLN A 257 -22.50 -23.11 -30.69
C GLN A 257 -23.84 -23.42 -30.02
N ALA A 258 -24.48 -22.45 -29.36
CA ALA A 258 -25.75 -22.64 -28.66
C ALA A 258 -26.46 -21.30 -28.41
N VAL A 259 -27.70 -21.35 -27.90
CA VAL A 259 -28.40 -20.21 -27.31
C VAL A 259 -28.73 -20.53 -25.85
N SER A 260 -28.25 -19.73 -24.92
CA SER A 260 -28.51 -19.89 -23.49
C SER A 260 -29.79 -19.18 -23.06
N LEU A 261 -30.63 -19.88 -22.30
CA LEU A 261 -31.79 -19.37 -21.57
C LEU A 261 -31.60 -19.56 -20.07
N ASN A 262 -32.24 -18.74 -19.26
CA ASN A 262 -32.29 -18.95 -17.81
C ASN A 262 -33.30 -20.08 -17.50
N PRO A 263 -32.94 -21.11 -16.70
CA PRO A 263 -33.82 -22.25 -16.45
C PRO A 263 -35.15 -21.88 -15.77
N SER A 264 -35.14 -20.91 -14.85
CA SER A 264 -36.29 -20.58 -13.99
C SER A 264 -37.15 -19.43 -14.51
N GLU A 265 -36.73 -18.75 -15.57
CA GLU A 265 -37.43 -17.59 -16.11
C GLU A 265 -38.55 -17.99 -17.07
N GLU A 266 -39.61 -17.17 -17.13
CA GLU A 266 -40.73 -17.36 -18.05
C GLU A 266 -40.38 -16.83 -19.44
N TYR A 267 -40.57 -17.66 -20.45
CA TYR A 267 -40.45 -17.31 -21.86
C TYR A 267 -41.80 -17.43 -22.56
N VAL A 268 -42.08 -16.48 -23.44
CA VAL A 268 -43.35 -16.38 -24.15
C VAL A 268 -43.14 -16.36 -25.65
N ALA A 269 -44.01 -17.07 -26.39
CA ALA A 269 -44.07 -17.01 -27.84
C ALA A 269 -45.08 -15.92 -28.24
N ILE A 270 -44.60 -14.86 -28.89
CA ILE A 270 -45.41 -13.73 -29.35
C ILE A 270 -45.72 -13.89 -30.84
N ASP A 271 -47.00 -13.90 -31.21
CA ASP A 271 -47.44 -13.77 -32.61
C ASP A 271 -47.41 -12.29 -33.00
N THR A 272 -46.59 -11.94 -34.00
CA THR A 272 -46.48 -10.58 -34.57
C THR A 272 -47.32 -10.41 -35.84
N GLY A 273 -48.17 -11.40 -36.15
CA GLY A 273 -48.93 -11.50 -37.39
C GLY A 273 -48.22 -12.35 -38.44
N SER A 274 -46.94 -12.06 -38.73
CA SER A 274 -46.17 -12.74 -39.77
C SER A 274 -45.26 -13.87 -39.27
N GLU A 275 -44.83 -13.83 -38.01
CA GLU A 275 -43.90 -14.78 -37.41
C GLU A 275 -44.14 -14.90 -35.90
N PHE A 276 -43.59 -15.96 -35.28
CA PHE A 276 -43.60 -16.11 -33.82
C PHE A 276 -42.21 -15.79 -33.25
N LEU A 277 -42.15 -14.94 -32.22
CA LEU A 277 -40.92 -14.57 -31.53
C LEU A 277 -40.92 -15.12 -30.10
N LEU A 278 -39.93 -15.94 -29.76
CA LEU A 278 -39.68 -16.37 -28.39
C LEU A 278 -38.82 -15.33 -27.67
N LEU A 279 -39.37 -14.76 -26.59
CA LEU A 279 -38.77 -13.70 -25.79
C LEU A 279 -39.00 -14.00 -24.30
N ALA A 280 -38.12 -13.52 -23.42
CA ALA A 280 -38.39 -13.58 -21.99
C ALA A 280 -39.58 -12.67 -21.62
N GLY A 281 -40.50 -13.18 -20.82
CA GLY A 281 -41.76 -12.51 -20.47
C GLY A 281 -41.56 -11.10 -19.89
N ALA A 282 -40.54 -10.92 -19.05
CA ALA A 282 -40.19 -9.63 -18.45
C ALA A 282 -39.69 -8.59 -19.47
N LEU A 283 -39.18 -9.02 -20.63
CA LEU A 283 -38.54 -8.17 -21.64
C LEU A 283 -39.43 -7.91 -22.87
N VAL A 284 -40.63 -8.50 -22.94
CA VAL A 284 -41.55 -8.39 -24.09
C VAL A 284 -41.90 -6.95 -24.41
N ASP A 285 -42.34 -6.16 -23.41
CA ASP A 285 -42.81 -4.80 -23.67
C ASP A 285 -41.68 -3.90 -24.20
N GLY A 286 -40.47 -4.04 -23.65
CA GLY A 286 -39.28 -3.30 -24.10
C GLY A 286 -38.82 -3.72 -25.49
N THR A 287 -38.85 -5.02 -25.80
CA THR A 287 -38.45 -5.55 -27.11
C THR A 287 -39.44 -5.19 -28.21
N LEU A 288 -40.75 -5.31 -27.98
CA LEU A 288 -41.77 -4.89 -28.94
C LEU A 288 -41.69 -3.39 -29.25
N LEU A 289 -41.51 -2.56 -28.21
CA LEU A 289 -41.28 -1.13 -28.39
C LEU A 289 -40.03 -0.85 -29.24
N ARG A 290 -38.94 -1.57 -28.99
CA ARG A 290 -37.68 -1.43 -29.77
C ARG A 290 -37.88 -1.79 -31.24
N TYR A 291 -38.74 -2.77 -31.54
CA TYR A 291 -39.10 -3.20 -32.90
C TYR A 291 -40.16 -2.32 -33.56
N GLY A 292 -40.79 -1.40 -32.82
CA GLY A 292 -41.88 -0.56 -33.32
C GLY A 292 -43.19 -1.32 -33.54
N ILE A 293 -43.36 -2.47 -32.88
CA ILE A 293 -44.58 -3.27 -32.92
C ILE A 293 -45.50 -2.79 -31.81
N ALA A 294 -46.69 -2.32 -32.16
CA ALA A 294 -47.67 -1.90 -31.16
C ALA A 294 -48.18 -3.13 -30.39
N LYS A 295 -48.33 -3.01 -29.06
CA LYS A 295 -48.81 -4.12 -28.21
C LYS A 295 -50.19 -4.65 -28.62
N ALA A 296 -51.00 -3.83 -29.31
CA ALA A 296 -52.29 -4.26 -29.86
C ALA A 296 -52.16 -5.21 -31.06
N ASP A 297 -51.01 -5.18 -31.75
CA ASP A 297 -50.72 -5.98 -32.94
C ASP A 297 -49.91 -7.26 -32.61
N ALA A 298 -49.66 -7.51 -31.32
CA ALA A 298 -48.92 -8.65 -30.82
C ALA A 298 -49.77 -9.42 -29.79
N SER A 299 -49.80 -10.76 -29.90
CA SER A 299 -50.53 -11.60 -28.95
C SER A 299 -49.67 -12.75 -28.43
N ILE A 300 -49.90 -13.15 -27.18
CA ILE A 300 -49.18 -14.29 -26.59
C ILE A 300 -49.82 -15.58 -27.12
N ALA A 301 -49.06 -16.34 -27.89
CA ALA A 301 -49.48 -17.62 -28.44
C ALA A 301 -49.21 -18.80 -27.49
N GLY A 302 -48.25 -18.67 -26.57
CA GLY A 302 -47.98 -19.67 -25.53
C GLY A 302 -46.85 -19.26 -24.59
N LYS A 303 -46.64 -20.04 -23.53
CA LYS A 303 -45.69 -19.74 -22.46
C LYS A 303 -45.01 -20.99 -21.92
N CYS A 304 -43.74 -20.88 -21.58
CA CYS A 304 -42.96 -21.94 -20.96
C CYS A 304 -41.90 -21.37 -20.01
N THR A 305 -41.30 -22.24 -19.22
CA THR A 305 -40.05 -21.95 -18.51
C THR A 305 -38.85 -22.29 -19.40
N GLY A 306 -37.70 -21.66 -19.16
CA GLY A 306 -36.51 -21.88 -19.99
C GLY A 306 -36.06 -23.34 -20.04
N ASP A 307 -36.16 -24.07 -18.91
CA ASP A 307 -35.84 -25.49 -18.81
C ASP A 307 -36.67 -26.38 -19.77
N ALA A 308 -37.92 -26.02 -20.04
CA ALA A 308 -38.78 -26.74 -20.97
C ALA A 308 -38.20 -26.75 -22.39
N LEU A 309 -37.44 -25.72 -22.76
CA LEU A 309 -36.84 -25.55 -24.08
C LEU A 309 -35.42 -26.14 -24.20
N GLU A 310 -34.88 -26.74 -23.14
CA GLU A 310 -33.57 -27.38 -23.17
C GLU A 310 -33.46 -28.38 -24.34
N HIS A 311 -32.31 -28.35 -25.02
CA HIS A 311 -31.96 -29.13 -26.21
C HIS A 311 -32.82 -28.86 -27.47
N MET A 312 -33.71 -27.87 -27.47
CA MET A 312 -34.41 -27.46 -28.68
C MET A 312 -33.40 -26.99 -29.73
N LEU A 313 -33.51 -27.50 -30.96
CA LEU A 313 -32.57 -27.16 -32.03
C LEU A 313 -33.03 -25.90 -32.77
N LEU A 314 -32.08 -25.00 -32.98
CA LEU A 314 -32.24 -23.76 -33.73
C LEU A 314 -31.33 -23.78 -34.97
N GLN A 315 -31.82 -23.30 -36.10
CA GLN A 315 -31.02 -23.07 -37.29
C GLN A 315 -30.16 -21.83 -37.10
N HIS A 316 -28.86 -21.97 -37.31
CA HIS A 316 -27.92 -20.85 -37.25
C HIS A 316 -28.26 -19.80 -38.34
N PRO A 317 -28.18 -18.48 -38.05
CA PRO A 317 -28.72 -17.44 -38.94
C PRO A 317 -28.15 -17.40 -40.37
N PHE A 318 -26.88 -17.74 -40.54
CA PHE A 318 -26.22 -17.66 -41.86
C PHE A 318 -25.30 -18.86 -42.17
N TYR A 319 -25.26 -19.89 -41.31
CA TYR A 319 -24.48 -21.11 -41.58
C TYR A 319 -25.41 -22.31 -41.63
N PRO A 320 -25.13 -23.33 -42.47
CA PRO A 320 -25.93 -24.53 -42.59
C PRO A 320 -25.68 -25.50 -41.42
N ARG A 321 -25.79 -25.02 -40.17
CA ARG A 321 -25.68 -25.82 -38.94
C ARG A 321 -26.85 -25.54 -38.00
N GLN A 322 -27.18 -26.52 -37.17
CA GLN A 322 -28.15 -26.35 -36.07
C GLN A 322 -27.40 -26.24 -34.75
N VAL A 323 -27.90 -25.42 -33.84
CA VAL A 323 -27.36 -25.18 -32.50
C VAL A 323 -28.45 -25.42 -31.45
N PRO A 324 -28.15 -26.06 -30.31
CA PRO A 324 -29.14 -26.30 -29.27
C PRO A 324 -29.42 -25.07 -28.40
N ILE A 325 -30.59 -25.05 -27.80
CA ILE A 325 -30.88 -24.25 -26.60
C ILE A 325 -30.29 -24.95 -25.37
N ILE A 326 -29.56 -24.20 -24.54
CA ILE A 326 -28.96 -24.67 -23.28
C ILE A 326 -29.38 -23.79 -22.11
N LEU A 327 -29.14 -24.24 -20.87
CA LEU A 327 -29.53 -23.52 -19.66
C LEU A 327 -28.34 -22.89 -18.97
N GLY A 328 -28.42 -21.58 -18.71
CA GLY A 328 -27.38 -20.80 -18.05
C GLY A 328 -27.94 -19.73 -17.14
N GLU A 329 -27.52 -19.74 -15.86
CA GLU A 329 -27.95 -18.75 -14.86
C GLU A 329 -27.32 -17.36 -15.06
N HIS A 330 -26.26 -17.27 -15.90
CA HIS A 330 -25.67 -15.99 -16.32
C HIS A 330 -26.60 -15.15 -17.19
N VAL A 331 -27.70 -15.73 -17.69
CA VAL A 331 -28.72 -15.01 -18.47
C VAL A 331 -29.63 -14.23 -17.53
N THR A 332 -29.53 -12.90 -17.59
CA THR A 332 -30.30 -11.95 -16.77
C THR A 332 -31.46 -11.32 -17.52
N MET A 333 -32.45 -10.79 -16.79
CA MET A 333 -33.61 -10.07 -17.34
C MET A 333 -33.46 -8.54 -17.34
N ASP A 334 -32.24 -8.04 -17.11
CA ASP A 334 -31.97 -6.58 -17.05
C ASP A 334 -31.87 -5.93 -18.43
N ALA A 335 -31.44 -6.67 -19.45
CA ALA A 335 -31.22 -6.16 -20.81
C ALA A 335 -31.34 -7.25 -21.88
N GLY A 336 -31.50 -6.82 -23.14
CA GLY A 336 -31.60 -7.71 -24.30
C GLY A 336 -32.99 -8.32 -24.49
N THR A 337 -33.03 -9.62 -24.76
CA THR A 337 -34.26 -10.40 -25.08
C THR A 337 -34.51 -11.55 -24.11
N GLY A 338 -33.59 -11.79 -23.18
CA GLY A 338 -33.56 -12.94 -22.28
C GLY A 338 -33.02 -14.22 -22.92
N ALA A 339 -32.52 -14.16 -24.16
CA ALA A 339 -31.77 -15.24 -24.80
C ALA A 339 -30.40 -14.73 -25.24
N VAL A 340 -29.34 -15.47 -24.87
CA VAL A 340 -27.96 -15.07 -25.12
C VAL A 340 -27.33 -16.08 -26.09
N HIS A 341 -26.75 -15.60 -27.18
CA HIS A 341 -25.99 -16.47 -28.08
C HIS A 341 -24.70 -16.92 -27.34
N THR A 342 -24.35 -18.19 -27.43
CA THR A 342 -23.20 -18.76 -26.71
C THR A 342 -22.10 -19.16 -27.67
N ALA A 343 -20.94 -18.53 -27.53
CA ALA A 343 -19.72 -18.81 -28.27
C ALA A 343 -18.57 -19.12 -27.28
N PRO A 344 -18.36 -20.39 -26.91
CA PRO A 344 -17.44 -20.79 -25.83
C PRO A 344 -16.00 -20.30 -25.95
N ALA A 345 -15.53 -19.96 -27.15
CA ALA A 345 -14.19 -19.43 -27.38
C ALA A 345 -14.04 -17.92 -27.08
N HIS A 346 -15.14 -17.19 -26.87
CA HIS A 346 -15.17 -15.73 -26.83
C HIS A 346 -15.94 -15.14 -25.63
N GLY A 347 -16.26 -15.95 -24.63
CA GLY A 347 -16.87 -15.50 -23.37
C GLY A 347 -16.57 -16.47 -22.24
N VAL A 348 -16.28 -15.96 -21.04
CA VAL A 348 -15.97 -16.80 -19.87
C VAL A 348 -17.20 -17.56 -19.41
N ASP A 349 -18.34 -16.87 -19.29
CA ASP A 349 -19.61 -17.51 -18.92
C ASP A 349 -20.06 -18.52 -20.00
N ASP A 350 -19.91 -18.14 -21.29
CA ASP A 350 -20.14 -19.03 -22.43
C ASP A 350 -19.31 -20.30 -22.37
N TYR A 351 -18.04 -20.19 -21.94
CA TYR A 351 -17.15 -21.33 -21.76
C TYR A 351 -17.59 -22.22 -20.60
N VAL A 352 -17.95 -21.64 -19.45
CA VAL A 352 -18.38 -22.39 -18.27
C VAL A 352 -19.67 -23.16 -18.56
N VAL A 353 -20.69 -22.51 -19.14
CA VAL A 353 -21.92 -23.20 -19.54
C VAL A 353 -21.65 -24.19 -20.68
N GLY A 354 -20.80 -23.82 -21.65
CA GLY A 354 -20.46 -24.68 -22.78
C GLY A 354 -19.77 -25.97 -22.34
N GLN A 355 -18.90 -25.93 -21.33
CA GLN A 355 -18.26 -27.11 -20.75
C GLN A 355 -19.28 -28.07 -20.14
N LYS A 356 -20.30 -27.56 -19.42
CA LYS A 356 -21.36 -28.38 -18.83
C LYS A 356 -22.11 -29.20 -19.87
N TYR A 357 -22.27 -28.66 -21.08
CA TYR A 357 -22.97 -29.30 -22.20
C TYR A 357 -22.04 -29.96 -23.23
N GLY A 358 -20.71 -29.95 -23.01
CA GLY A 358 -19.74 -30.53 -23.93
C GLY A 358 -19.67 -29.82 -25.30
N LEU A 359 -19.91 -28.51 -25.34
CA LEU A 359 -19.87 -27.74 -26.58
C LEU A 359 -18.44 -27.57 -27.12
N PRO A 360 -18.23 -27.57 -28.45
CA PRO A 360 -16.93 -27.29 -29.05
C PRO A 360 -16.41 -25.88 -28.72
N VAL A 361 -15.13 -25.76 -28.36
CA VAL A 361 -14.45 -24.48 -28.14
C VAL A 361 -13.72 -24.09 -29.43
N GLU A 362 -14.49 -23.79 -30.47
CA GLU A 362 -13.94 -23.39 -31.77
C GLU A 362 -13.53 -21.92 -31.76
N ASN A 363 -12.24 -21.66 -31.95
CA ASN A 363 -11.71 -20.30 -32.08
C ASN A 363 -11.35 -19.98 -33.54
N PRO A 364 -12.22 -19.26 -34.27
CA PRO A 364 -11.99 -18.92 -35.68
C PRO A 364 -11.05 -17.71 -35.89
N VAL A 365 -10.50 -17.12 -34.82
CA VAL A 365 -9.72 -15.87 -34.86
C VAL A 365 -8.25 -16.13 -34.51
N GLY A 366 -7.34 -15.61 -35.34
CA GLY A 366 -5.90 -15.62 -35.14
C GLY A 366 -5.40 -14.63 -34.08
N ASP A 367 -4.09 -14.68 -33.81
CA ASP A 367 -3.44 -13.85 -32.78
C ASP A 367 -3.48 -12.35 -33.12
N ASP A 368 -3.56 -12.01 -34.41
CA ASP A 368 -3.65 -10.65 -34.96
C ASP A 368 -5.08 -10.08 -34.98
N GLY A 369 -6.04 -10.79 -34.39
CA GLY A 369 -7.44 -10.37 -34.36
C GLY A 369 -8.13 -10.47 -35.73
N ARG A 370 -7.62 -11.29 -36.65
CA ARG A 370 -8.26 -11.61 -37.93
C ARG A 370 -8.83 -13.03 -37.95
N PHE A 371 -9.93 -13.21 -38.67
CA PHE A 371 -10.46 -14.54 -38.95
C PHE A 371 -9.53 -15.31 -39.87
N PHE A 372 -9.36 -16.62 -39.62
CA PHE A 372 -8.64 -17.48 -40.56
C PHE A 372 -9.35 -17.46 -41.93
N ASP A 373 -8.57 -17.54 -43.02
CA ASP A 373 -9.11 -17.46 -44.38
C ASP A 373 -10.16 -18.55 -44.69
N SER A 374 -10.11 -19.67 -43.97
CA SER A 374 -11.05 -20.79 -44.09
C SER A 374 -12.44 -20.50 -43.53
N ILE A 375 -12.64 -19.43 -42.76
CA ILE A 375 -13.91 -19.13 -42.09
C ILE A 375 -14.88 -18.50 -43.10
N PRO A 376 -16.01 -19.13 -43.41
CA PRO A 376 -16.97 -18.59 -44.38
C PRO A 376 -17.49 -17.22 -43.93
N LEU A 377 -17.89 -16.36 -44.88
CA LEU A 377 -18.38 -14.97 -44.68
C LEU A 377 -17.32 -13.95 -44.23
N VAL A 378 -16.48 -14.28 -43.24
CA VAL A 378 -15.60 -13.30 -42.56
C VAL A 378 -14.10 -13.57 -42.70
N GLY A 379 -13.69 -14.61 -43.41
CA GLY A 379 -12.28 -15.01 -43.57
C GLY A 379 -11.35 -13.86 -43.99
N GLY A 380 -10.20 -13.73 -43.32
CA GLY A 380 -9.19 -12.70 -43.53
C GLY A 380 -9.54 -11.30 -42.98
N LEU A 381 -10.78 -11.06 -42.56
CA LEU A 381 -11.21 -9.79 -41.97
C LEU A 381 -10.81 -9.67 -40.51
N SER A 382 -10.60 -8.44 -40.03
CA SER A 382 -10.46 -8.22 -38.59
C SER A 382 -11.80 -8.34 -37.89
N VAL A 383 -11.79 -8.71 -36.60
CA VAL A 383 -12.99 -8.79 -35.76
C VAL A 383 -13.84 -7.51 -35.79
N TRP A 384 -13.20 -6.35 -35.92
CA TRP A 384 -13.90 -5.07 -36.01
C TRP A 384 -14.65 -4.88 -37.33
N LYS A 385 -14.01 -5.21 -38.46
CA LYS A 385 -14.62 -5.15 -39.79
C LYS A 385 -15.68 -6.24 -40.00
N ALA A 386 -15.50 -7.40 -39.36
CA ALA A 386 -16.45 -8.50 -39.42
C ALA A 386 -17.84 -8.12 -38.88
N ASN A 387 -17.94 -7.15 -37.95
CA ASN A 387 -19.24 -6.70 -37.45
C ASN A 387 -20.15 -6.19 -38.57
N GLU A 388 -19.63 -5.36 -39.46
CA GLU A 388 -20.42 -4.79 -40.57
C GLU A 388 -20.88 -5.88 -41.55
N VAL A 389 -19.99 -6.83 -41.87
CA VAL A 389 -20.29 -7.93 -42.79
C VAL A 389 -21.34 -8.88 -42.21
N VAL A 390 -21.23 -9.21 -40.92
CA VAL A 390 -22.23 -10.05 -40.23
C VAL A 390 -23.60 -9.37 -40.21
N ILE A 391 -23.65 -8.07 -39.90
CA ILE A 391 -24.90 -7.31 -39.89
C ILE A 391 -25.54 -7.29 -41.29
N GLN A 392 -24.75 -7.03 -42.34
CA GLN A 392 -25.25 -7.02 -43.73
C GLN A 392 -25.81 -8.38 -44.16
N GLU A 393 -25.17 -9.48 -43.80
CA GLU A 393 -25.66 -10.82 -44.13
C GLU A 393 -26.95 -11.16 -43.36
N LEU A 394 -27.08 -10.73 -42.11
CA LEU A 394 -28.32 -10.87 -41.33
C LEU A 394 -29.47 -10.05 -41.91
N GLU A 395 -29.21 -8.83 -42.37
CA GLU A 395 -30.20 -7.97 -43.07
C GLU A 395 -30.66 -8.63 -44.37
N LYS A 396 -29.71 -9.10 -45.19
CA LYS A 396 -29.98 -9.78 -46.47
C LYS A 396 -30.83 -11.03 -46.29
N ASN A 397 -30.64 -11.77 -45.20
CA ASN A 397 -31.41 -12.98 -44.89
C ASN A 397 -32.74 -12.69 -44.14
N GLY A 398 -33.05 -11.42 -43.84
CA GLY A 398 -34.27 -11.02 -43.12
C GLY A 398 -34.31 -11.47 -41.66
N LEU A 399 -33.14 -11.74 -41.06
CA LEU A 399 -33.00 -12.28 -39.71
C LEU A 399 -32.55 -11.23 -38.67
N LEU A 400 -32.27 -9.99 -39.09
CA LEU A 400 -31.99 -8.88 -38.20
C LEU A 400 -33.29 -8.13 -37.85
N LEU A 401 -33.65 -8.06 -36.56
CA LEU A 401 -34.82 -7.30 -36.09
C LEU A 401 -34.48 -5.86 -35.74
N LYS A 402 -33.31 -5.64 -35.14
CA LYS A 402 -32.84 -4.33 -34.74
C LYS A 402 -31.33 -4.22 -34.82
N ASN A 403 -30.85 -3.03 -35.14
CA ASN A 403 -29.47 -2.60 -35.01
C ASN A 403 -29.43 -1.17 -34.46
N GLU A 404 -28.79 -0.99 -33.31
CA GLU A 404 -28.60 0.31 -32.67
C GLU A 404 -27.17 0.47 -32.15
N LYS A 405 -26.79 1.70 -31.81
CA LYS A 405 -25.49 1.98 -31.19
C LYS A 405 -25.67 2.08 -29.69
N LEU A 406 -24.95 1.26 -28.95
CA LEU A 406 -24.92 1.27 -27.49
C LEU A 406 -23.59 1.80 -27.00
N GLN A 407 -23.63 2.81 -26.13
CA GLN A 407 -22.45 3.24 -25.37
C GLN A 407 -22.45 2.52 -24.03
N HIS A 408 -21.40 1.77 -23.76
CA HIS A 408 -21.26 0.97 -22.54
C HIS A 408 -19.81 0.81 -22.14
N SER A 409 -19.57 0.43 -20.89
CA SER A 409 -18.23 0.18 -20.36
C SER A 409 -17.66 -1.12 -20.95
N TYR A 410 -16.47 -1.04 -21.55
CA TYR A 410 -15.84 -2.16 -22.25
C TYR A 410 -14.38 -2.33 -21.83
N PRO A 411 -13.86 -3.57 -21.75
CA PRO A 411 -12.49 -3.81 -21.36
C PRO A 411 -11.48 -3.37 -22.43
N HIS A 412 -10.42 -2.71 -21.98
CA HIS A 412 -9.31 -2.18 -22.76
C HIS A 412 -7.98 -2.61 -22.16
N CYS A 413 -6.96 -2.70 -23.00
CA CYS A 413 -5.60 -2.90 -22.54
C CYS A 413 -5.14 -1.66 -21.76
N TRP A 414 -4.75 -1.82 -20.49
CA TRP A 414 -4.31 -0.73 -19.62
C TRP A 414 -3.16 0.14 -20.19
N ARG A 415 -2.33 -0.43 -21.07
CA ARG A 415 -1.15 0.23 -21.66
C ARG A 415 -1.40 0.83 -23.04
N HIS A 416 -2.09 0.09 -23.90
CA HIS A 416 -2.37 0.54 -25.27
C HIS A 416 -3.65 1.38 -25.36
N ARG A 417 -4.53 1.29 -24.37
CA ARG A 417 -5.85 1.95 -24.35
C ARG A 417 -6.73 1.51 -25.52
N THR A 418 -6.53 0.27 -25.98
CA THR A 418 -7.28 -0.32 -27.10
C THR A 418 -8.21 -1.42 -26.62
N PRO A 419 -9.38 -1.60 -27.26
CA PRO A 419 -10.34 -2.63 -26.88
C PRO A 419 -9.72 -4.02 -26.97
N ILE A 420 -9.94 -4.86 -25.96
CA ILE A 420 -9.51 -6.26 -25.98
C ILE A 420 -10.63 -7.16 -26.48
N ILE A 421 -10.30 -8.42 -26.77
CA ILE A 421 -11.27 -9.47 -27.06
C ILE A 421 -11.06 -10.66 -26.11
N PHE A 422 -12.10 -11.45 -25.91
CA PHE A 422 -11.95 -12.78 -25.34
C PHE A 422 -11.64 -13.78 -26.44
N ARG A 423 -10.62 -14.61 -26.23
CA ARG A 423 -10.19 -15.60 -27.20
C ARG A 423 -9.67 -16.84 -26.50
N ALA A 424 -10.17 -18.02 -26.88
CA ALA A 424 -9.65 -19.28 -26.40
C ALA A 424 -8.35 -19.64 -27.11
N THR A 425 -7.26 -19.70 -26.36
CA THR A 425 -5.94 -20.09 -26.85
C THR A 425 -5.34 -21.11 -25.88
N PRO A 426 -4.54 -22.09 -26.35
CA PRO A 426 -3.79 -22.95 -25.45
C PRO A 426 -2.87 -22.10 -24.56
N GLN A 427 -3.16 -22.07 -23.26
CA GLN A 427 -2.41 -21.34 -22.25
C GLN A 427 -2.13 -22.24 -21.06
N TRP A 428 -1.17 -21.83 -20.23
CA TRP A 428 -0.76 -22.53 -19.03
C TRP A 428 -1.35 -21.88 -17.80
N PHE A 429 -1.91 -22.72 -16.94
CA PHE A 429 -2.64 -22.29 -15.77
C PHE A 429 -2.13 -22.99 -14.52
N ILE A 430 -2.15 -22.26 -13.41
CA ILE A 430 -2.11 -22.85 -12.06
C ILE A 430 -3.55 -23.01 -11.61
N SER A 431 -3.94 -24.25 -11.34
CA SER A 431 -5.31 -24.55 -10.93
C SER A 431 -5.58 -24.13 -9.49
N MET A 432 -6.69 -23.44 -9.28
CA MET A 432 -7.18 -23.08 -7.95
C MET A 432 -7.93 -24.23 -7.28
N ASP A 433 -8.70 -24.99 -8.06
CA ASP A 433 -9.70 -25.95 -7.54
C ASP A 433 -9.31 -27.42 -7.74
N LYS A 434 -8.23 -27.70 -8.49
CA LYS A 434 -7.74 -29.07 -8.65
C LYS A 434 -7.23 -29.58 -7.31
N GLU A 435 -7.87 -30.65 -6.83
CA GLU A 435 -7.37 -31.43 -5.72
C GLU A 435 -6.06 -32.11 -6.10
N VAL A 436 -5.00 -31.85 -5.34
CA VAL A 436 -3.72 -32.55 -5.44
C VAL A 436 -3.45 -33.22 -4.11
N SER A 437 -2.88 -34.42 -4.15
CA SER A 437 -2.46 -35.13 -2.94
C SER A 437 -1.36 -34.32 -2.24
N GLY A 438 -1.65 -33.77 -1.06
CA GLY A 438 -0.76 -32.83 -0.38
C GLY A 438 0.60 -33.43 0.01
N MET A 439 1.59 -32.57 0.22
CA MET A 439 2.92 -32.96 0.72
C MET A 439 2.88 -33.47 2.17
N ASP A 440 1.92 -33.00 2.98
CA ASP A 440 1.67 -33.46 4.33
C ASP A 440 0.44 -34.39 4.39
N HIS A 441 0.71 -35.68 4.60
CA HIS A 441 -0.26 -36.66 5.12
C HIS A 441 -1.44 -37.10 4.23
N GLY A 442 -1.34 -37.02 2.90
CA GLY A 442 -2.25 -37.75 2.00
C GLY A 442 -3.70 -37.25 1.96
N VAL A 443 -3.97 -36.05 2.50
CA VAL A 443 -5.24 -35.34 2.30
C VAL A 443 -5.13 -34.57 0.98
N ALA A 444 -6.08 -34.80 0.08
CA ALA A 444 -6.16 -34.03 -1.15
C ALA A 444 -6.71 -32.63 -0.81
N GLN A 445 -5.99 -31.58 -1.21
CA GLN A 445 -6.39 -30.20 -0.95
C GLN A 445 -6.15 -29.34 -2.18
N SER A 446 -7.12 -28.48 -2.50
CA SER A 446 -7.01 -27.50 -3.57
C SER A 446 -6.12 -26.32 -3.16
N LEU A 447 -5.56 -25.60 -4.14
CA LEU A 447 -4.78 -24.40 -3.86
C LEU A 447 -5.64 -23.32 -3.18
N ARG A 448 -6.94 -23.25 -3.52
CA ARG A 448 -7.88 -22.33 -2.89
C ARG A 448 -8.02 -22.59 -1.40
N GLU A 449 -8.22 -23.84 -0.98
CA GLU A 449 -8.35 -24.18 0.43
C GLU A 449 -7.05 -23.88 1.22
N SER A 450 -5.89 -24.19 0.63
CA SER A 450 -4.59 -23.89 1.26
C SER A 450 -4.39 -22.37 1.41
N ALA A 451 -4.72 -21.60 0.36
CA ALA A 451 -4.67 -20.14 0.40
C ALA A 451 -5.64 -19.54 1.42
N THR A 452 -6.86 -20.08 1.54
CA THR A 452 -7.85 -19.64 2.54
C THR A 452 -7.31 -19.87 3.95
N ALA A 453 -6.81 -21.07 4.27
CA ALA A 453 -6.21 -21.36 5.57
C ALA A 453 -5.00 -20.46 5.87
N ALA A 454 -4.17 -20.18 4.86
CA ALA A 454 -3.03 -19.28 4.99
C ALA A 454 -3.45 -17.81 5.25
N VAL A 455 -4.55 -17.35 4.64
CA VAL A 455 -5.15 -16.03 4.94
C VAL A 455 -5.62 -15.98 6.39
N GLU A 456 -6.26 -17.04 6.90
CA GLU A 456 -6.70 -17.09 8.30
C GLU A 456 -5.54 -17.04 9.30
N ALA A 457 -4.40 -17.63 8.96
CA ALA A 457 -3.19 -17.66 9.78
C ALA A 457 -2.35 -16.36 9.71
N THR A 458 -2.65 -15.45 8.77
CA THR A 458 -1.89 -14.21 8.56
C THR A 458 -2.42 -13.06 9.41
N ALA A 459 -1.54 -12.28 10.04
CA ALA A 459 -1.93 -11.03 10.71
C ALA A 459 -2.07 -9.87 9.71
N PHE A 460 -3.09 -9.01 9.88
CA PHE A 460 -3.36 -7.90 8.95
C PHE A 460 -3.36 -6.54 9.66
N TYR A 461 -2.63 -5.60 9.07
CA TYR A 461 -2.53 -4.21 9.51
C TYR A 461 -2.89 -3.29 8.33
N PRO A 462 -4.06 -2.65 8.31
CA PRO A 462 -5.19 -2.77 9.26
C PRO A 462 -5.99 -4.08 9.07
N SER A 463 -6.82 -4.40 10.06
CA SER A 463 -7.58 -5.67 10.12
C SER A 463 -8.54 -5.90 8.94
N TRP A 464 -9.05 -4.84 8.31
CA TRP A 464 -9.93 -4.96 7.15
C TRP A 464 -9.25 -5.57 5.92
N GLY A 465 -7.91 -5.58 5.85
CA GLY A 465 -7.16 -6.19 4.75
C GLY A 465 -7.48 -7.67 4.57
N ARG A 466 -7.81 -8.38 5.66
CA ARG A 466 -8.18 -9.81 5.63
C ARG A 466 -9.37 -10.08 4.72
N ALA A 467 -10.49 -9.40 4.97
CA ALA A 467 -11.73 -9.60 4.21
C ALA A 467 -11.52 -9.31 2.71
N ARG A 468 -10.64 -8.37 2.38
CA ARG A 468 -10.28 -8.04 0.99
C ARG A 468 -9.51 -9.17 0.32
N LEU A 469 -8.48 -9.73 0.98
CA LEU A 469 -7.71 -10.84 0.40
C LEU A 469 -8.54 -12.13 0.33
N GLU A 470 -9.35 -12.41 1.36
CA GLU A 470 -10.25 -13.57 1.43
C GLU A 470 -11.29 -13.56 0.30
N ALA A 471 -11.98 -12.43 0.08
CA ALA A 471 -12.94 -12.29 -1.01
C ALA A 471 -12.30 -12.50 -2.39
N MET A 472 -11.04 -12.07 -2.56
CA MET A 472 -10.30 -12.28 -3.81
C MET A 472 -9.90 -13.75 -3.97
N VAL A 473 -9.48 -14.45 -2.92
CA VAL A 473 -9.14 -15.88 -2.97
C VAL A 473 -10.38 -16.72 -3.27
N ASN A 474 -11.53 -16.45 -2.65
CA ASN A 474 -12.75 -17.25 -2.81
C ASN A 474 -13.30 -17.24 -4.25
N ASN A 475 -13.19 -16.12 -4.96
CA ASN A 475 -13.76 -15.97 -6.31
C ASN A 475 -12.71 -16.04 -7.43
N ARG A 476 -11.46 -16.37 -7.11
CA ARG A 476 -10.36 -16.36 -8.10
C ARG A 476 -10.52 -17.49 -9.12
N PRO A 477 -10.49 -17.23 -10.43
CA PRO A 477 -10.35 -18.28 -11.45
C PRO A 477 -8.91 -18.81 -11.51
N ASP A 478 -8.69 -19.92 -12.21
CA ASP A 478 -7.34 -20.45 -12.45
C ASP A 478 -6.40 -19.37 -13.00
N TRP A 479 -5.17 -19.33 -12.48
CA TRP A 479 -4.22 -18.28 -12.81
C TRP A 479 -3.49 -18.61 -14.10
N CYS A 480 -3.80 -17.86 -15.18
CA CYS A 480 -3.06 -17.92 -16.44
C CYS A 480 -1.65 -17.34 -16.27
N ILE A 481 -0.63 -18.18 -16.36
CA ILE A 481 0.77 -17.80 -16.14
C ILE A 481 1.61 -17.70 -17.42
N SER A 482 1.09 -18.10 -18.59
CA SER A 482 1.80 -17.95 -19.86
C SER A 482 1.53 -16.61 -20.53
N ARG A 483 2.56 -16.03 -21.16
CA ARG A 483 2.50 -14.78 -21.92
C ARG A 483 3.28 -14.91 -23.24
N GLN A 484 2.72 -14.38 -24.32
CA GLN A 484 3.34 -14.41 -25.65
C GLN A 484 4.24 -13.17 -25.83
N ARG A 485 5.37 -13.16 -25.13
CA ARG A 485 6.23 -11.98 -24.96
C ARG A 485 7.69 -12.28 -25.27
N ASN A 486 8.47 -11.23 -25.50
CA ASN A 486 9.91 -11.38 -25.77
C ASN A 486 10.76 -11.22 -24.51
N TRP A 487 10.28 -10.48 -23.50
CA TRP A 487 11.00 -10.08 -22.29
C TRP A 487 10.31 -10.57 -21.02
N GLY A 488 10.78 -11.71 -20.52
CA GLY A 488 10.37 -12.33 -19.27
C GLY A 488 11.07 -13.67 -19.07
N VAL A 489 10.92 -14.28 -17.90
CA VAL A 489 11.44 -15.62 -17.65
C VAL A 489 10.72 -16.62 -18.56
N PRO A 490 11.42 -17.48 -19.32
CA PRO A 490 10.77 -18.39 -20.25
C PRO A 490 10.03 -19.51 -19.52
N MET A 491 8.88 -19.91 -20.06
CA MET A 491 8.27 -21.19 -19.73
C MET A 491 9.06 -22.31 -20.39
N ALA A 492 10.10 -22.77 -19.71
CA ALA A 492 11.09 -23.75 -20.20
C ALA A 492 10.53 -25.19 -20.32
N LEU A 493 9.43 -25.36 -21.04
CA LEU A 493 8.71 -26.63 -21.22
C LEU A 493 8.81 -27.12 -22.67
N PHE A 494 8.80 -28.44 -22.82
CA PHE A 494 8.68 -29.14 -24.10
C PHE A 494 7.33 -29.86 -24.15
N VAL A 495 6.56 -29.61 -25.21
CA VAL A 495 5.18 -30.09 -25.35
C VAL A 495 5.07 -30.99 -26.57
N ASN A 496 4.46 -32.17 -26.43
CA ASN A 496 4.27 -33.08 -27.54
C ASN A 496 3.40 -32.44 -28.63
N LYS A 497 3.77 -32.60 -29.91
CA LYS A 497 3.08 -31.96 -31.03
C LYS A 497 1.69 -32.54 -31.31
N GLU A 498 1.45 -33.80 -30.95
CA GLU A 498 0.20 -34.52 -31.19
C GLU A 498 -0.68 -34.56 -29.94
N THR A 499 -0.12 -34.97 -28.79
CA THR A 499 -0.90 -35.13 -27.55
C THR A 499 -1.04 -33.85 -26.75
N HIS A 500 -0.21 -32.84 -27.04
CA HIS A 500 -0.10 -31.61 -26.25
C HIS A 500 0.30 -31.82 -24.78
N GLU A 501 0.74 -33.03 -24.41
CA GLU A 501 1.23 -33.32 -23.07
C GLU A 501 2.67 -32.83 -22.87
N LEU A 502 3.01 -32.57 -21.62
CA LEU A 502 4.38 -32.27 -21.22
C LEU A 502 5.30 -33.47 -21.43
N HIS A 503 6.56 -33.19 -21.75
CA HIS A 503 7.58 -34.20 -21.84
C HIS A 503 7.69 -35.00 -20.51
N PRO A 504 7.73 -36.34 -20.50
CA PRO A 504 7.76 -37.13 -19.25
C PRO A 504 8.91 -36.80 -18.29
N ARG A 505 10.04 -36.32 -18.86
CA ARG A 505 11.23 -35.83 -18.12
C ARG A 505 11.17 -34.34 -17.73
N THR A 506 9.99 -33.72 -17.62
CA THR A 506 9.86 -32.25 -17.44
C THR A 506 10.66 -31.71 -16.25
N SER A 507 10.56 -32.29 -15.05
CA SER A 507 11.32 -31.84 -13.87
C SER A 507 12.83 -31.78 -14.13
N LYS A 508 13.38 -32.84 -14.74
CA LYS A 508 14.82 -32.91 -15.07
C LYS A 508 15.22 -31.86 -16.12
N LEU A 509 14.36 -31.65 -17.12
CA LEU A 509 14.62 -30.68 -18.20
C LEU A 509 14.57 -29.25 -17.67
N LEU A 510 13.62 -28.92 -16.78
CA LEU A 510 13.54 -27.61 -16.13
C LEU A 510 14.82 -27.30 -15.35
N GLU A 511 15.34 -28.23 -14.56
CA GLU A 511 16.60 -28.03 -13.83
C GLU A 511 17.80 -27.86 -14.78
N GLN A 512 17.89 -28.65 -15.85
CA GLN A 512 18.96 -28.50 -16.86
C GLN A 512 18.91 -27.14 -17.54
N VAL A 513 17.72 -26.61 -17.81
CA VAL A 513 17.57 -25.25 -18.38
C VAL A 513 17.90 -24.19 -17.33
N ALA A 514 17.44 -24.34 -16.09
CA ALA A 514 17.75 -23.43 -15.00
C ALA A 514 19.26 -23.29 -14.78
N GLN A 515 20.02 -24.39 -14.82
CA GLN A 515 21.48 -24.38 -14.74
C GLN A 515 22.15 -23.57 -15.86
N ARG A 516 21.62 -23.64 -17.09
CA ARG A 516 22.12 -22.83 -18.21
C ARG A 516 21.75 -21.35 -18.04
N VAL A 517 20.51 -21.06 -17.64
CA VAL A 517 20.03 -19.69 -17.38
C VAL A 517 20.81 -19.03 -16.25
N GLU A 518 21.20 -19.78 -15.22
CA GLU A 518 22.02 -19.27 -14.11
C GLU A 518 23.41 -18.78 -14.56
N GLN A 519 23.93 -19.32 -15.67
CA GLN A 519 25.23 -18.96 -16.24
C GLN A 519 25.14 -17.90 -17.34
N GLU A 520 24.13 -18.00 -18.20
CA GLU A 520 24.03 -17.24 -19.46
C GLU A 520 22.82 -16.29 -19.55
N GLY A 521 21.91 -16.32 -18.57
CA GLY A 521 20.63 -15.62 -18.59
C GLY A 521 19.54 -16.32 -19.41
N ILE A 522 18.34 -15.75 -19.42
CA ILE A 522 17.18 -16.29 -20.17
C ILE A 522 17.44 -16.51 -21.66
N GLU A 523 18.39 -15.78 -22.25
CA GLU A 523 18.81 -15.92 -23.64
C GLU A 523 19.30 -17.34 -23.95
N ALA A 524 19.81 -18.07 -22.96
CA ALA A 524 20.21 -19.47 -23.09
C ALA A 524 19.06 -20.35 -23.59
N TRP A 525 17.85 -20.19 -23.04
CA TRP A 525 16.67 -20.94 -23.47
C TRP A 525 16.25 -20.58 -24.91
N PHE A 526 16.24 -19.29 -25.24
CA PHE A 526 15.81 -18.84 -26.55
C PHE A 526 16.75 -19.34 -27.65
N ARG A 527 18.07 -19.37 -27.41
CA ARG A 527 19.07 -19.89 -28.35
C ARG A 527 19.16 -21.41 -28.41
N LEU A 528 18.76 -22.11 -27.34
CA LEU A 528 18.87 -23.57 -27.23
C LEU A 528 18.22 -24.31 -28.41
N ASP A 529 18.96 -25.21 -29.06
CA ASP A 529 18.36 -26.22 -29.94
C ASP A 529 17.75 -27.34 -29.09
N ALA A 530 16.47 -27.65 -29.31
CA ALA A 530 15.77 -28.73 -28.61
C ALA A 530 16.48 -30.08 -28.72
N LYS A 531 17.20 -30.32 -29.83
CA LYS A 531 18.01 -31.54 -30.04
C LYS A 531 19.12 -31.71 -29.01
N GLU A 532 19.64 -30.63 -28.43
CA GLU A 532 20.69 -30.72 -27.40
C GLU A 532 20.22 -31.41 -26.11
N LEU A 533 18.93 -31.29 -25.77
CA LEU A 533 18.35 -31.88 -24.56
C LEU A 533 17.48 -33.12 -24.84
N LEU A 534 16.84 -33.17 -26.00
CA LEU A 534 15.89 -34.23 -26.36
C LEU A 534 16.47 -35.27 -27.35
N GLY A 535 17.59 -34.98 -28.02
CA GLY A 535 18.12 -35.82 -29.09
C GLY A 535 17.12 -35.99 -30.24
N GLU A 536 16.93 -37.22 -30.72
CA GLU A 536 15.99 -37.54 -31.80
C GLU A 536 14.52 -37.27 -31.43
N GLU A 537 14.17 -37.33 -30.14
CA GLU A 537 12.80 -37.06 -29.67
C GLU A 537 12.36 -35.62 -29.97
N ALA A 538 13.31 -34.69 -30.17
CA ALA A 538 13.02 -33.28 -30.50
C ALA A 538 12.06 -33.12 -31.70
N ALA A 539 12.05 -34.08 -32.64
CA ALA A 539 11.12 -34.05 -33.77
C ALA A 539 9.64 -34.11 -33.34
N ASN A 540 9.33 -34.72 -32.19
CA ASN A 540 7.98 -34.94 -31.67
C ASN A 540 7.53 -33.85 -30.70
N TYR A 541 8.43 -32.98 -30.26
CA TYR A 541 8.16 -31.96 -29.24
C TYR A 541 8.31 -30.55 -29.80
N LYS A 542 7.50 -29.63 -29.28
CA LYS A 542 7.60 -28.17 -29.48
C LYS A 542 8.25 -27.55 -28.26
N LYS A 543 9.36 -26.84 -28.47
CA LYS A 543 9.96 -25.94 -27.47
C LYS A 543 9.06 -24.71 -27.32
N LEU A 544 8.57 -24.43 -26.12
CA LEU A 544 7.75 -23.23 -25.91
C LEU A 544 8.60 -21.95 -25.99
N THR A 545 7.98 -20.91 -26.53
CA THR A 545 8.54 -19.56 -26.65
C THR A 545 7.88 -18.57 -25.70
N ASP A 546 6.84 -19.00 -24.99
CA ASP A 546 6.11 -18.18 -24.02
C ASP A 546 7.02 -17.82 -22.83
N THR A 547 6.75 -16.66 -22.24
CA THR A 547 7.31 -16.25 -20.96
C THR A 547 6.29 -16.46 -19.86
N LEU A 548 6.76 -16.43 -18.62
CA LEU A 548 5.92 -16.39 -17.44
C LEU A 548 5.29 -14.99 -17.26
N ASP A 549 4.18 -14.98 -16.55
CA ASP A 549 3.53 -13.78 -16.03
C ASP A 549 4.45 -13.08 -15.03
N VAL A 550 4.52 -11.75 -15.09
CA VAL A 550 5.40 -10.98 -14.20
C VAL A 550 4.97 -11.05 -12.73
N TRP A 551 3.68 -11.31 -12.48
CA TRP A 551 3.19 -11.62 -11.13
C TRP A 551 3.74 -12.94 -10.59
N PHE A 552 4.15 -13.86 -11.46
CA PHE A 552 4.85 -15.09 -11.08
C PHE A 552 6.31 -14.79 -10.70
N ASP A 553 6.99 -13.95 -11.47
CA ASP A 553 8.37 -13.52 -11.20
C ASP A 553 8.46 -12.86 -9.80
N SER A 554 7.61 -11.86 -9.55
CA SER A 554 7.54 -11.18 -8.25
C SER A 554 6.95 -12.08 -7.15
N GLY A 555 5.94 -12.90 -7.47
CA GLY A 555 5.29 -13.80 -6.53
C GLY A 555 6.22 -14.87 -5.97
N THR A 556 7.23 -15.32 -6.73
CA THR A 556 8.18 -16.35 -6.31
C THR A 556 9.41 -15.80 -5.58
N THR A 557 9.46 -14.50 -5.28
CA THR A 557 10.61 -13.89 -4.56
C THR A 557 10.85 -14.47 -3.16
N HIS A 558 9.84 -15.10 -2.53
CA HIS A 558 10.07 -15.86 -1.29
C HIS A 558 10.97 -17.08 -1.51
N ASP A 559 10.89 -17.73 -2.66
CA ASP A 559 11.69 -18.90 -3.00
C ASP A 559 13.02 -18.51 -3.65
N THR A 560 13.04 -17.43 -4.42
CA THR A 560 14.21 -17.00 -5.20
C THR A 560 15.10 -15.97 -4.50
N VAL A 561 14.60 -15.32 -3.45
CA VAL A 561 15.32 -14.30 -2.66
C VAL A 561 15.38 -14.68 -1.18
N LEU A 562 14.24 -14.86 -0.50
CA LEU A 562 14.22 -15.06 0.96
C LEU A 562 14.94 -16.34 1.40
N LYS A 563 14.59 -17.49 0.82
CA LYS A 563 15.18 -18.80 1.17
C LYS A 563 16.69 -18.91 0.87
N PRO A 564 17.20 -18.47 -0.30
CA PRO A 564 18.62 -18.62 -0.62
C PRO A 564 19.54 -17.59 0.06
N ASP A 565 19.00 -16.51 0.62
CA ASP A 565 19.80 -15.47 1.26
C ASP A 565 19.97 -15.73 2.78
N PRO A 566 21.19 -16.02 3.28
CA PRO A 566 21.43 -16.32 4.69
C PRO A 566 21.20 -15.13 5.63
N GLN A 567 21.16 -13.89 5.11
CA GLN A 567 20.83 -12.71 5.92
C GLN A 567 19.32 -12.62 6.19
N LEU A 568 18.49 -13.23 5.34
CA LEU A 568 17.03 -13.20 5.42
C LEU A 568 16.51 -14.44 6.16
N LYS A 569 15.19 -14.51 6.30
CA LYS A 569 14.49 -15.62 6.95
C LYS A 569 13.20 -15.89 6.18
N PHE A 570 12.79 -17.15 6.18
CA PHE A 570 11.53 -17.60 5.64
C PHE A 570 10.76 -18.35 6.74
N PRO A 571 9.46 -18.06 6.96
CA PRO A 571 8.68 -16.97 6.35
C PRO A 571 9.18 -15.57 6.76
N ALA A 572 8.86 -14.54 5.98
CA ALA A 572 9.12 -13.15 6.37
C ALA A 572 8.18 -12.72 7.50
N ASP A 573 8.62 -11.85 8.40
CA ASP A 573 7.73 -11.30 9.45
C ASP A 573 6.65 -10.42 8.85
N LEU A 574 7.00 -9.66 7.81
CA LEU A 574 6.12 -8.63 7.26
C LEU A 574 6.32 -8.46 5.75
N TYR A 575 5.23 -8.42 5.00
CA TYR A 575 5.17 -7.76 3.70
C TYR A 575 4.40 -6.44 3.86
N LEU A 576 4.85 -5.38 3.19
CA LEU A 576 4.24 -4.05 3.26
C LEU A 576 4.08 -3.44 1.88
N GLU A 577 2.85 -3.22 1.44
CA GLU A 577 2.57 -2.59 0.14
C GLU A 577 1.27 -1.79 0.09
N GLY A 578 1.00 -1.14 -1.05
CA GLY A 578 -0.25 -0.43 -1.32
C GLY A 578 -1.46 -1.36 -1.47
N SER A 579 -2.66 -0.80 -1.27
CA SER A 579 -3.92 -1.55 -1.30
C SER A 579 -4.22 -2.31 -2.60
N ASP A 580 -3.62 -1.92 -3.72
CA ASP A 580 -3.66 -2.63 -5.00
C ASP A 580 -3.00 -4.01 -4.96
N GLN A 581 -2.02 -4.22 -4.07
CA GLN A 581 -1.27 -5.48 -4.02
C GLN A 581 -2.07 -6.67 -3.48
N HIS A 582 -3.28 -6.45 -2.94
CA HIS A 582 -4.26 -7.52 -2.67
C HIS A 582 -4.67 -8.28 -3.93
N ARG A 583 -4.55 -7.67 -5.11
CA ARG A 583 -4.79 -8.29 -6.42
C ARG A 583 -3.50 -8.52 -7.22
N GLY A 584 -2.37 -8.16 -6.63
CA GLY A 584 -1.03 -8.24 -7.22
C GLY A 584 -0.13 -9.09 -6.34
N TRP A 585 0.93 -8.48 -5.81
CA TRP A 585 2.04 -9.18 -5.19
C TRP A 585 1.69 -9.97 -3.92
N PHE A 586 0.79 -9.48 -3.06
CA PHE A 586 0.38 -10.23 -1.86
C PHE A 586 -0.28 -11.55 -2.25
N GLN A 587 -1.11 -11.50 -3.30
CA GLN A 587 -1.87 -12.65 -3.77
C GLN A 587 -0.98 -13.61 -4.56
N SER A 588 -0.14 -13.13 -5.48
CA SER A 588 0.76 -14.02 -6.22
C SER A 588 1.79 -14.69 -5.31
N SER A 589 2.28 -13.97 -4.28
CA SER A 589 3.16 -14.53 -3.25
C SER A 589 2.43 -15.55 -2.38
N LEU A 590 1.18 -15.28 -1.98
CA LEU A 590 0.35 -16.24 -1.24
C LEU A 590 0.18 -17.54 -2.02
N LEU A 591 -0.24 -17.44 -3.29
CA LEU A 591 -0.55 -18.61 -4.12
C LEU A 591 0.69 -19.43 -4.42
N THR A 592 1.81 -18.79 -4.77
CA THR A 592 3.07 -19.53 -5.00
C THR A 592 3.63 -20.11 -3.71
N GLY A 593 3.52 -19.41 -2.57
CA GLY A 593 3.90 -19.94 -1.25
C GLY A 593 3.06 -21.16 -0.86
N CYS A 594 1.75 -21.12 -1.07
CA CYS A 594 0.87 -22.26 -0.80
C CYS A 594 1.16 -23.43 -1.74
N ALA A 595 1.40 -23.15 -3.03
CA ALA A 595 1.68 -24.20 -4.01
C ALA A 595 3.05 -24.88 -3.82
N ILE A 596 4.05 -24.16 -3.27
CA ILE A 596 5.42 -24.65 -3.06
C ILE A 596 5.64 -25.19 -1.65
N ASP A 597 5.14 -24.47 -0.63
CA ASP A 597 5.45 -24.70 0.79
C ASP A 597 4.21 -24.99 1.65
N GLY A 598 3.00 -24.98 1.08
CA GLY A 598 1.76 -25.22 1.81
C GLY A 598 1.33 -24.10 2.77
N ARG A 599 1.98 -22.93 2.73
CA ARG A 599 1.66 -21.77 3.59
C ARG A 599 1.93 -20.42 2.92
N ALA A 600 1.43 -19.34 3.52
CA ALA A 600 1.84 -17.99 3.14
C ALA A 600 3.35 -17.77 3.38
N PRO A 601 4.04 -17.01 2.50
CA PRO A 601 5.46 -16.69 2.66
C PRO A 601 5.74 -15.59 3.70
N TYR A 602 4.70 -15.07 4.34
CA TYR A 602 4.73 -14.01 5.35
C TYR A 602 3.90 -14.41 6.58
N ASP A 603 4.25 -13.85 7.73
CA ASP A 603 3.46 -13.96 8.97
C ASP A 603 2.45 -12.79 9.12
N ALA A 604 2.74 -11.63 8.52
CA ALA A 604 1.86 -10.46 8.53
C ALA A 604 1.87 -9.66 7.22
N LEU A 605 0.77 -8.97 6.95
CA LEU A 605 0.61 -7.99 5.88
C LEU A 605 0.29 -6.61 6.44
N LEU A 606 1.09 -5.60 6.07
CA LEU A 606 0.75 -4.19 6.26
C LEU A 606 0.32 -3.56 4.94
N THR A 607 -0.84 -2.94 4.92
CA THR A 607 -1.39 -2.26 3.75
C THR A 607 -1.53 -0.77 3.99
N HIS A 608 -1.03 0.02 3.05
CA HIS A 608 -1.32 1.46 3.00
C HIS A 608 -2.27 1.83 1.85
N GLY A 609 -3.01 2.92 2.01
CA GLY A 609 -3.85 3.50 0.96
C GLY A 609 -3.05 4.21 -0.14
N PHE A 610 -3.77 4.71 -1.12
CA PHE A 610 -3.22 5.51 -2.20
C PHE A 610 -2.99 6.95 -1.77
N VAL A 611 -2.04 7.62 -2.43
CA VAL A 611 -1.87 9.06 -2.26
C VAL A 611 -2.82 9.80 -3.20
N VAL A 612 -3.52 10.78 -2.66
CA VAL A 612 -4.48 11.66 -3.36
C VAL A 612 -4.09 13.11 -3.18
N ASP A 613 -4.62 14.00 -4.03
CA ASP A 613 -4.41 15.44 -3.85
C ASP A 613 -5.13 15.99 -2.60
N GLY A 614 -4.92 17.28 -2.30
CA GLY A 614 -5.54 17.95 -1.15
C GLY A 614 -7.08 17.99 -1.18
N HIS A 615 -7.72 17.62 -2.28
CA HIS A 615 -9.17 17.51 -2.44
C HIS A 615 -9.66 16.06 -2.46
N GLY A 616 -8.79 15.08 -2.29
CA GLY A 616 -9.13 13.66 -2.33
C GLY A 616 -9.21 13.07 -3.75
N HIS A 617 -8.76 13.78 -4.78
CA HIS A 617 -8.79 13.23 -6.14
C HIS A 617 -7.51 12.46 -6.48
N LYS A 618 -7.68 11.42 -7.31
CA LYS A 618 -6.55 10.70 -7.93
C LYS A 618 -5.65 11.68 -8.69
N MET A 619 -4.35 11.63 -8.42
CA MET A 619 -3.36 12.46 -9.09
C MET A 619 -3.10 11.99 -10.51
N SER A 620 -3.06 12.93 -11.47
CA SER A 620 -2.67 12.65 -12.85
C SER A 620 -1.93 13.83 -13.47
N LYS A 621 -0.98 13.54 -14.37
CA LYS A 621 -0.24 14.59 -15.11
C LYS A 621 -1.18 15.50 -15.90
N SER A 622 -2.26 14.93 -16.46
CA SER A 622 -3.28 15.69 -17.22
C SER A 622 -4.07 16.69 -16.37
N LYS A 623 -4.26 16.41 -15.08
CA LYS A 623 -4.95 17.31 -14.14
C LYS A 623 -4.01 18.35 -13.50
N GLY A 624 -2.69 18.22 -13.70
CA GLY A 624 -1.70 19.14 -13.14
C GLY A 624 -1.57 19.11 -11.61
N ASN A 625 -2.17 18.12 -10.94
CA ASN A 625 -2.22 18.00 -9.46
C ASN A 625 -1.14 17.06 -8.89
N VAL A 626 -0.11 16.71 -9.67
CA VAL A 626 0.94 15.78 -9.24
C VAL A 626 2.02 16.49 -8.43
N ILE A 627 2.35 15.94 -7.26
CA ILE A 627 3.52 16.35 -6.46
C ILE A 627 4.60 15.27 -6.58
N ALA A 628 5.72 15.61 -7.21
CA ALA A 628 6.87 14.73 -7.31
C ALA A 628 7.67 14.73 -5.98
N PRO A 629 8.13 13.57 -5.48
CA PRO A 629 8.89 13.50 -4.23
C PRO A 629 10.20 14.31 -4.31
N GLN A 630 10.88 14.32 -5.46
CA GLN A 630 12.11 15.08 -5.69
C GLN A 630 11.89 16.58 -5.45
N LYS A 631 10.77 17.14 -5.93
CA LYS A 631 10.41 18.55 -5.69
C LYS A 631 10.35 18.85 -4.20
N VAL A 632 9.76 17.96 -3.39
CA VAL A 632 9.66 18.17 -1.92
C VAL A 632 11.03 18.06 -1.27
N MET A 633 11.85 17.07 -1.64
CA MET A 633 13.20 16.90 -1.11
C MET A 633 14.13 18.08 -1.43
N ASP A 634 14.06 18.63 -2.63
CA ASP A 634 14.91 19.73 -3.09
C ASP A 634 14.50 21.09 -2.50
N THR A 635 13.28 21.21 -2.00
CA THR A 635 12.73 22.46 -1.44
C THR A 635 12.69 22.46 0.08
N SER A 636 12.23 21.37 0.69
CA SER A 636 11.95 21.28 2.12
C SER A 636 12.80 20.23 2.83
N GLY A 637 13.34 19.24 2.11
CA GLY A 637 14.09 18.11 2.65
C GLY A 637 13.27 16.81 2.72
N ALA A 638 13.97 15.69 2.77
CA ALA A 638 13.40 14.35 2.92
C ALA A 638 12.78 14.14 4.30
N ASP A 639 13.36 14.67 5.39
CA ASP A 639 12.78 14.57 6.73
C ASP A 639 11.38 15.20 6.80
N ILE A 640 11.09 16.23 5.99
CA ILE A 640 9.74 16.82 5.90
C ILE A 640 8.76 15.84 5.25
N LEU A 641 9.18 15.19 4.17
CA LEU A 641 8.34 14.18 3.52
C LEU A 641 8.12 12.97 4.44
N ARG A 642 9.16 12.54 5.17
CA ARG A 642 9.07 11.45 6.14
C ARG A 642 8.17 11.79 7.32
N LEU A 643 8.23 13.02 7.82
CA LEU A 643 7.34 13.50 8.87
C LEU A 643 5.89 13.54 8.40
N TRP A 644 5.62 13.95 7.14
CA TRP A 644 4.28 13.89 6.56
C TRP A 644 3.76 12.45 6.52
N VAL A 645 4.55 11.50 5.99
CA VAL A 645 4.19 10.07 5.98
C VAL A 645 3.92 9.57 7.39
N GLY A 646 4.82 9.84 8.33
CA GLY A 646 4.68 9.42 9.72
C GLY A 646 3.48 10.06 10.42
N SER A 647 3.06 11.28 10.04
CA SER A 647 1.95 12.00 10.65
C SER A 647 0.57 11.65 10.10
N THR A 648 0.51 10.92 8.99
CA THR A 648 -0.72 10.60 8.27
C THR A 648 -1.13 9.16 8.60
N ASP A 649 -2.41 8.93 8.90
CA ASP A 649 -2.95 7.57 8.97
C ASP A 649 -2.91 6.93 7.58
N TYR A 650 -2.01 5.97 7.40
CA TYR A 650 -1.81 5.28 6.12
C TYR A 650 -2.89 4.24 5.83
N SER A 651 -3.74 3.89 6.80
CA SER A 651 -4.80 2.89 6.62
C SER A 651 -5.87 3.34 5.63
N GLY A 652 -6.06 4.66 5.51
CA GLY A 652 -6.89 5.31 4.50
C GLY A 652 -6.09 5.92 3.34
N GLU A 653 -6.76 6.73 2.53
CA GLU A 653 -6.08 7.53 1.49
C GLU A 653 -5.22 8.64 2.13
N LEU A 654 -4.02 8.85 1.60
CA LEU A 654 -3.09 9.86 2.10
C LEU A 654 -3.19 11.13 1.25
N SER A 655 -3.71 12.21 1.82
CA SER A 655 -3.79 13.50 1.11
C SER A 655 -2.48 14.27 1.17
N ILE A 656 -2.05 14.84 0.05
CA ILE A 656 -0.88 15.72 -0.03
C ILE A 656 -1.19 17.01 -0.81
N SER A 657 -0.73 18.14 -0.27
CA SER A 657 -0.79 19.45 -0.90
C SER A 657 0.33 20.36 -0.38
N ASP A 658 0.61 21.45 -1.08
CA ASP A 658 1.59 22.45 -0.62
C ASP A 658 1.17 23.07 0.74
N GLU A 659 -0.13 23.17 1.04
CA GLU A 659 -0.62 23.65 2.33
C GLU A 659 -0.36 22.64 3.45
N ILE A 660 -0.63 21.36 3.20
CA ILE A 660 -0.33 20.28 4.16
C ILE A 660 1.17 20.25 4.44
N LEU A 661 2.01 20.31 3.40
CA LEU A 661 3.47 20.33 3.56
C LEU A 661 3.95 21.55 4.38
N LYS A 662 3.35 22.73 4.21
CA LYS A 662 3.67 23.91 5.05
C LYS A 662 3.35 23.67 6.53
N ARG A 663 2.22 23.03 6.85
CA ARG A 663 1.87 22.68 8.24
C ARG A 663 2.86 21.68 8.83
N VAL A 664 3.32 20.72 8.03
CA VAL A 664 4.37 19.76 8.43
C VAL A 664 5.69 20.48 8.70
N VAL A 665 6.08 21.46 7.87
CA VAL A 665 7.29 22.29 8.10
C VAL A 665 7.20 23.08 9.40
N GLU A 666 6.05 23.66 9.74
CA GLU A 666 5.87 24.36 11.02
C GLU A 666 5.97 23.40 12.22
N SER A 667 5.40 22.20 12.10
CA SER A 667 5.51 21.14 13.11
C SER A 667 6.97 20.71 13.30
N TYR A 668 7.69 20.48 12.19
CA TYR A 668 9.12 20.21 12.20
C TYR A 668 9.93 21.32 12.89
N ARG A 669 9.62 22.59 12.63
CA ARG A 669 10.30 23.74 13.24
C ARG A 669 10.19 23.74 14.75
N ARG A 670 9.01 23.37 15.29
CA ARG A 670 8.81 23.24 16.74
C ARG A 670 9.68 22.13 17.32
N ILE A 671 9.66 20.94 16.72
CA ILE A 671 10.48 19.80 17.12
C ILE A 671 11.98 20.17 17.12
N ARG A 672 12.47 20.75 16.01
CA ARG A 672 13.88 21.16 15.87
C ARG A 672 14.29 22.20 16.92
N ASN A 673 13.44 23.17 17.21
CA ASN A 673 13.73 24.19 18.23
C ASN A 673 13.79 23.61 19.64
N THR A 674 12.93 22.64 19.97
CA THR A 674 13.00 21.92 21.24
C THR A 674 14.31 21.15 21.34
N LEU A 675 14.69 20.37 20.31
CA LEU A 675 15.97 19.66 20.27
C LEU A 675 17.17 20.61 20.40
N ARG A 676 17.13 21.76 19.72
CA ARG A 676 18.14 22.81 19.84
C ARG A 676 18.25 23.33 21.27
N PHE A 677 17.13 23.56 21.94
CA PHE A 677 17.12 24.04 23.31
C PHE A 677 17.74 23.02 24.27
N LEU A 678 17.43 21.73 24.10
CA LEU A 678 18.05 20.65 24.87
C LEU A 678 19.57 20.66 24.69
N LEU A 679 20.06 20.64 23.44
CA LEU A 679 21.50 20.67 23.14
C LEU A 679 22.19 21.91 23.71
N ALA A 680 21.58 23.09 23.56
CA ALA A 680 22.19 24.34 24.01
C ALA A 680 22.36 24.42 25.54
N ASN A 681 21.52 23.72 26.30
CA ASN A 681 21.62 23.64 27.75
C ASN A 681 22.49 22.46 28.22
N LEU A 682 23.01 21.65 27.30
CA LEU A 682 23.93 20.54 27.56
C LEU A 682 25.36 20.83 27.07
N ALA A 683 25.60 21.99 26.44
CA ALA A 683 26.89 22.32 25.83
C ALA A 683 28.08 22.35 26.82
N ASP A 684 27.82 22.61 28.10
CA ASP A 684 28.81 22.63 29.19
C ASP A 684 28.56 21.52 30.23
N PHE A 685 27.88 20.45 29.83
CA PHE A 685 27.56 19.31 30.68
C PHE A 685 28.29 18.06 30.22
N ASP A 686 29.15 17.52 31.07
CA ASP A 686 29.75 16.20 30.88
C ASP A 686 29.07 15.18 31.78
N SER A 687 28.32 14.24 31.19
CA SER A 687 27.59 13.21 31.94
C SER A 687 28.47 12.33 32.84
N SER A 688 29.78 12.24 32.58
CA SER A 688 30.71 11.44 33.37
C SER A 688 31.16 12.13 34.67
N THR A 689 31.14 13.46 34.72
CA THR A 689 31.62 14.26 35.87
C THR A 689 30.55 15.12 36.52
N ASP A 690 29.57 15.60 35.73
CA ASP A 690 28.57 16.57 36.16
C ASP A 690 27.21 15.95 36.51
N ALA A 691 26.96 14.71 36.08
CA ALA A 691 25.71 14.03 36.36
C ALA A 691 25.54 13.79 37.86
N VAL A 692 24.37 14.15 38.39
CA VAL A 692 24.04 13.94 39.80
C VAL A 692 23.15 12.70 39.97
N PRO A 693 23.23 11.97 41.10
CA PRO A 693 22.34 10.83 41.35
C PRO A 693 20.87 11.24 41.42
N ILE A 694 19.95 10.41 40.91
CA ILE A 694 18.50 10.72 40.88
C ILE A 694 17.95 11.15 42.25
N GLY A 695 18.43 10.53 43.34
CA GLY A 695 17.98 10.89 44.70
C GLY A 695 18.32 12.32 45.14
N GLN A 696 19.21 13.01 44.41
CA GLN A 696 19.56 14.42 44.63
C GLN A 696 18.89 15.35 43.62
N TRP A 697 18.14 14.80 42.67
CA TRP A 697 17.43 15.62 41.69
C TRP A 697 16.27 16.34 42.35
N LEU A 698 15.95 17.52 41.84
CA LEU A 698 14.74 18.22 42.21
C LEU A 698 13.51 17.45 41.72
N GLU A 699 12.41 17.58 42.45
CA GLU A 699 11.20 16.81 42.20
C GLU A 699 10.67 16.95 40.76
N ILE A 700 10.71 18.16 40.18
CA ILE A 700 10.27 18.40 38.79
C ILE A 700 11.08 17.60 37.75
N ASP A 701 12.38 17.41 37.99
CA ASP A 701 13.27 16.65 37.10
C ASP A 701 12.96 15.16 37.14
N ARG A 702 12.72 14.66 38.36
CA ARG A 702 12.30 13.27 38.61
C ARG A 702 10.94 13.01 38.00
N TYR A 703 9.99 13.94 38.18
CA TYR A 703 8.69 13.89 37.52
C TYR A 703 8.84 13.79 36.01
N LEU A 704 9.62 14.68 35.37
CA LEU A 704 9.70 14.64 33.92
C LEU A 704 10.43 13.39 33.42
N LEU A 705 11.37 12.85 34.17
CA LEU A 705 11.96 11.55 33.86
C LEU A 705 10.91 10.42 33.87
N ALA A 706 10.02 10.38 34.88
CA ALA A 706 8.91 9.43 34.95
C ALA A 706 7.95 9.60 33.76
N PHE A 707 7.60 10.84 33.45
CA PHE A 707 6.72 11.16 32.33
C PHE A 707 7.34 10.76 30.99
N THR A 708 8.64 11.00 30.81
CA THR A 708 9.40 10.60 29.61
C THR A 708 9.45 9.08 29.47
N ARG A 709 9.54 8.33 30.58
CA ARG A 709 9.46 6.86 30.55
C ARG A 709 8.11 6.39 30.05
N ARG A 710 7.01 6.90 30.60
CA ARG A 710 5.65 6.58 30.12
C ARG A 710 5.48 6.88 28.64
N LEU A 711 5.93 8.05 28.19
CA LEU A 711 5.92 8.42 26.78
C LEU A 711 6.74 7.45 25.93
N GLN A 712 7.96 7.09 26.36
CA GLN A 712 8.81 6.15 25.62
C GLN A 712 8.14 4.79 25.50
N ASP A 713 7.53 4.28 26.58
CA ASP A 713 6.85 2.98 26.58
C ASP A 713 5.63 3.00 25.63
N GLU A 714 4.82 4.06 25.66
CA GLU A 714 3.70 4.26 24.73
C GLU A 714 4.15 4.33 23.27
N VAL A 715 5.18 5.14 22.96
CA VAL A 715 5.68 5.29 21.59
C VAL A 715 6.33 4.00 21.08
N VAL A 716 7.04 3.26 21.93
CA VAL A 716 7.61 1.95 21.56
C VAL A 716 6.49 0.96 21.24
N GLU A 717 5.37 1.01 21.96
CA GLU A 717 4.19 0.19 21.66
C GLU A 717 3.51 0.61 20.36
N ASP A 718 3.33 1.91 20.12
CA ASP A 718 2.81 2.44 18.85
C ASP A 718 3.72 2.00 17.66
N TYR A 719 5.05 1.96 17.82
CA TYR A 719 5.97 1.40 16.81
C TYR A 719 5.77 -0.10 16.56
N ARG A 720 5.40 -0.87 17.60
CA ARG A 720 5.13 -2.31 17.46
C ARG A 720 3.83 -2.57 16.71
N ASN A 721 2.83 -1.73 16.93
CA ASN A 721 1.51 -1.82 16.30
C ASN A 721 1.45 -1.11 14.93
N PHE A 722 2.56 -0.45 14.55
CA PHE A 722 2.68 0.32 13.31
C PHE A 722 1.77 1.56 13.27
N ASP A 723 1.49 2.19 14.42
CA ASP A 723 0.63 3.37 14.55
C ASP A 723 1.44 4.68 14.45
N PHE A 724 2.13 4.89 13.34
CA PHE A 724 3.10 6.00 13.20
C PHE A 724 2.51 7.40 13.43
N HIS A 725 1.25 7.61 13.04
CA HIS A 725 0.57 8.89 13.22
C HIS A 725 0.38 9.25 14.69
N LEU A 726 0.13 8.27 15.56
CA LEU A 726 0.08 8.45 17.01
C LEU A 726 1.44 8.83 17.58
N ILE A 727 2.52 8.21 17.06
CA ILE A 727 3.90 8.52 17.46
C ILE A 727 4.23 9.98 17.18
N VAL A 728 3.99 10.45 15.95
CA VAL A 728 4.28 11.84 15.58
C VAL A 728 3.46 12.81 16.44
N HIS A 729 2.18 12.51 16.67
CA HIS A 729 1.31 13.34 17.51
C HIS A 729 1.81 13.41 18.97
N ARG A 730 2.10 12.26 19.60
CA ARG A 730 2.62 12.21 20.98
C ARG A 730 3.95 12.94 21.13
N LEU A 731 4.90 12.68 20.23
CA LEU A 731 6.21 13.31 20.28
C LEU A 731 6.16 14.82 19.99
N HIS A 732 5.32 15.25 19.05
CA HIS A 732 5.09 16.67 18.79
C HIS A 732 4.49 17.37 20.01
N ASN A 733 3.45 16.80 20.62
CA ASN A 733 2.81 17.36 21.81
C ASN A 733 3.76 17.39 23.00
N PHE A 734 4.59 16.35 23.16
CA PHE A 734 5.65 16.36 24.17
C PHE A 734 6.64 17.50 23.97
N CYS A 735 7.01 17.79 22.71
CA CYS A 735 7.91 18.90 22.40
C CYS A 735 7.27 20.27 22.63
N SER A 736 5.99 20.45 22.28
CA SER A 736 5.32 21.75 22.36
C SER A 736 4.75 22.05 23.74
N GLU A 737 4.00 21.13 24.33
CA GLU A 737 3.23 21.36 25.56
C GLU A 737 4.01 20.96 26.81
N ASP A 738 4.52 19.72 26.86
CA ASP A 738 5.15 19.16 28.06
C ASP A 738 6.55 19.77 28.30
N LEU A 739 7.38 19.81 27.25
CA LEU A 739 8.68 20.43 27.30
C LEU A 739 8.57 21.95 27.15
N GLY A 740 8.05 22.43 26.01
CA GLY A 740 8.04 23.85 25.67
C GLY A 740 7.19 24.73 26.57
N GLY A 741 5.91 24.37 26.79
CA GLY A 741 4.93 25.17 27.52
C GLY A 741 4.95 25.01 29.05
N PHE A 742 5.69 24.01 29.55
CA PHE A 742 5.76 23.70 30.97
C PHE A 742 7.19 23.57 31.47
N TYR A 743 7.86 22.44 31.20
CA TYR A 743 9.10 22.09 31.89
C TYR A 743 10.25 23.05 31.55
N LEU A 744 10.58 23.20 30.26
CA LEU A 744 11.68 24.06 29.80
C LEU A 744 11.40 25.54 30.11
N ASP A 745 10.14 25.95 30.20
CA ASP A 745 9.77 27.32 30.53
C ASP A 745 10.06 27.65 32.01
N ILE A 746 9.71 26.73 32.93
CA ILE A 746 10.04 26.84 34.37
C ILE A 746 11.56 26.80 34.57
N LEU A 747 12.24 25.89 33.85
CA LEU A 747 13.67 25.64 33.96
C LEU A 747 14.58 26.81 33.59
N LYS A 748 14.15 27.70 32.68
CA LYS A 748 14.97 28.83 32.21
C LYS A 748 15.55 29.63 33.36
N ASP A 749 14.77 29.85 34.44
CA ASP A 749 15.23 30.63 35.58
C ASP A 749 16.48 30.00 36.22
N ARG A 750 16.45 28.71 36.58
CA ARG A 750 17.63 28.08 37.21
C ARG A 750 18.72 27.70 36.22
N LEU A 751 18.38 27.32 34.99
CA LEU A 751 19.40 27.04 33.97
C LEU A 751 20.29 28.27 33.73
N TYR A 752 19.69 29.47 33.70
CA TYR A 752 20.41 30.70 33.37
C TYR A 752 20.97 31.41 34.60
N THR A 753 20.28 31.36 35.75
CA THR A 753 20.61 32.21 36.90
C THR A 753 21.26 31.48 38.06
N ALA A 754 21.15 30.15 38.16
CA ALA A 754 21.85 29.39 39.20
C ALA A 754 23.37 29.39 38.98
N SER A 755 24.14 29.03 40.01
CA SER A 755 25.58 28.77 39.86
C SER A 755 25.83 27.70 38.80
N ALA A 756 26.87 27.86 37.98
CA ALA A 756 27.16 26.99 36.85
C ALA A 756 27.33 25.51 37.25
N SER A 757 27.94 25.25 38.41
CA SER A 757 28.13 23.92 39.00
C SER A 757 27.14 23.61 40.14
N GLY A 758 26.15 24.48 40.36
CA GLY A 758 25.19 24.32 41.44
C GLY A 758 24.24 23.13 41.21
N LEU A 759 23.85 22.47 42.31
CA LEU A 759 22.93 21.33 42.29
C LEU A 759 21.62 21.61 41.50
N PRO A 760 20.93 22.77 41.65
CA PRO A 760 19.72 23.04 40.88
C PRO A 760 19.92 22.99 39.36
N ARG A 761 21.08 23.44 38.87
CA ARG A 761 21.42 23.42 37.45
C ARG A 761 21.87 22.03 37.00
N ARG A 762 22.72 21.34 37.77
CA ARG A 762 23.19 19.99 37.42
C ARG A 762 22.08 18.95 37.47
N SER A 763 21.11 19.10 38.36
CA SER A 763 19.87 18.30 38.37
C SER A 763 19.11 18.44 37.04
N ALA A 764 18.87 19.67 36.61
CA ALA A 764 18.24 19.96 35.32
C ALA A 764 18.99 19.32 34.15
N GLN A 765 20.31 19.55 34.07
CA GLN A 765 21.13 19.03 32.96
C GLN A 765 21.17 17.50 32.94
N SER A 766 21.20 16.85 34.11
CA SER A 766 21.12 15.39 34.23
C SER A 766 19.81 14.84 33.65
N ALA A 767 18.68 15.48 33.95
CA ALA A 767 17.39 15.10 33.37
C ALA A 767 17.32 15.41 31.85
N LEU A 768 17.74 16.62 31.43
CA LEU A 768 17.75 17.02 30.02
C LEU A 768 18.61 16.08 29.17
N TYR A 769 19.74 15.60 29.69
CA TYR A 769 20.60 14.62 29.03
C TYR A 769 19.85 13.32 28.71
N HIS A 770 19.16 12.74 29.70
CA HIS A 770 18.38 11.52 29.50
C HIS A 770 17.17 11.74 28.58
N ILE A 771 16.50 12.88 28.69
CA ILE A 771 15.37 13.25 27.82
C ILE A 771 15.85 13.42 26.37
N ALA A 772 16.96 14.11 26.14
CA ALA A 772 17.53 14.29 24.81
C ALA A 772 17.89 12.94 24.17
N HIS A 773 18.56 12.06 24.93
CA HIS A 773 18.90 10.71 24.46
C HIS A 773 17.68 9.84 24.13
N SER A 774 16.61 9.95 24.91
CA SER A 774 15.34 9.27 24.65
C SER A 774 14.67 9.83 23.39
N LEU A 775 14.48 11.14 23.33
CA LEU A 775 13.70 11.82 22.30
C LEU A 775 14.34 11.68 20.91
N VAL A 776 15.67 11.83 20.80
CA VAL A 776 16.40 11.69 19.54
C VAL A 776 16.26 10.29 18.96
N ARG A 777 16.32 9.26 19.81
CA ARG A 777 16.15 7.88 19.37
C ARG A 777 14.72 7.59 18.95
N LEU A 778 13.72 8.09 19.69
CA LEU A 778 12.31 7.94 19.33
C LEU A 778 11.96 8.60 17.99
N PHE A 779 12.60 9.73 17.66
CA PHE A 779 12.44 10.39 16.36
C PHE A 779 13.27 9.76 15.23
N ALA A 780 14.37 9.06 15.51
CA ALA A 780 15.32 8.59 14.50
C ALA A 780 14.71 7.76 13.36
N PRO A 781 13.71 6.87 13.58
CA PRO A 781 13.03 6.19 12.49
C PRO A 781 12.32 7.14 11.51
N ILE A 782 11.75 8.25 11.99
CA ILE A 782 10.95 9.19 11.20
C ILE A 782 11.80 10.35 10.68
N LEU A 783 12.46 11.08 11.58
CA LEU A 783 13.34 12.23 11.29
C LEU A 783 14.81 11.79 11.29
N SER A 784 15.17 10.94 10.34
CA SER A 784 16.47 10.26 10.33
C SER A 784 17.65 11.22 10.23
N PHE A 785 17.57 12.23 9.37
CA PHE A 785 18.67 13.18 9.18
C PHE A 785 18.81 14.12 10.37
N THR A 786 17.70 14.65 10.86
CA THR A 786 17.70 15.55 12.01
C THR A 786 18.15 14.83 13.29
N SER A 787 17.75 13.58 13.47
CA SER A 787 18.16 12.80 14.64
C SER A 787 19.65 12.45 14.60
N GLU A 788 20.18 12.09 13.42
CA GLU A 788 21.61 11.90 13.24
C GLU A 788 22.38 13.20 13.49
N GLU A 789 21.91 14.34 12.98
CA GLU A 789 22.53 15.65 13.22
C GLU A 789 22.61 15.96 14.72
N VAL A 790 21.51 15.77 15.44
CA VAL A 790 21.46 15.99 16.90
C VAL A 790 22.39 15.00 17.62
N TRP A 791 22.46 13.75 17.16
CA TRP A 791 23.32 12.72 17.72
C TRP A 791 24.79 13.12 17.73
N GLN A 792 25.27 13.70 16.63
CA GLN A 792 26.66 14.16 16.51
C GLN A 792 27.03 15.20 17.59
N TYR A 793 26.10 16.07 17.96
CA TYR A 793 26.32 17.06 19.03
C TYR A 793 26.14 16.48 20.43
N LEU A 794 25.25 15.49 20.59
CA LEU A 794 24.96 14.89 21.89
C LEU A 794 26.04 13.89 22.34
N HIS A 795 26.60 13.12 21.39
CA HIS A 795 27.63 12.11 21.69
C HIS A 795 29.05 12.65 21.52
N GLY A 796 29.27 13.62 20.63
CA GLY A 796 30.58 14.23 20.40
C GLY A 796 31.58 13.38 19.62
N ASP A 797 31.22 12.13 19.26
CA ASP A 797 32.01 11.27 18.39
C ASP A 797 31.46 11.31 16.96
N SER A 798 32.29 11.81 16.04
CA SER A 798 31.93 11.88 14.63
C SER A 798 31.82 10.51 13.97
N GLU A 799 32.42 9.46 14.55
CA GLU A 799 32.34 8.12 14.01
C GLU A 799 31.09 7.36 14.47
N ASP A 800 30.36 7.83 15.47
CA ASP A 800 29.14 7.18 15.96
C ASP A 800 27.88 7.61 15.16
N SER A 801 26.78 6.87 15.33
CA SER A 801 25.47 7.15 14.72
C SER A 801 24.33 6.68 15.61
N VAL A 802 23.21 7.40 15.60
CA VAL A 802 22.01 7.04 16.39
C VAL A 802 21.51 5.63 16.05
N PHE A 803 21.73 5.17 14.82
CA PHE A 803 21.27 3.87 14.33
C PHE A 803 22.12 2.68 14.82
N LEU A 804 23.24 2.92 15.52
CA LEU A 804 24.06 1.87 16.13
C LEU A 804 23.58 1.47 17.53
N HIS A 805 22.63 2.22 18.10
CA HIS A 805 22.16 2.06 19.47
C HIS A 805 20.78 1.38 19.53
N THR A 806 20.32 1.10 20.74
CA THR A 806 18.93 0.71 21.04
C THR A 806 18.19 1.84 21.74
N TRP A 807 16.90 1.66 22.03
CA TRP A 807 16.12 2.56 22.89
C TRP A 807 16.88 2.94 24.17
N HIS A 808 16.71 4.20 24.58
CA HIS A 808 17.44 4.74 25.73
C HIS A 808 16.93 4.13 27.03
N LYS A 809 17.85 3.63 27.86
CA LYS A 809 17.51 3.10 29.18
C LYS A 809 17.47 4.24 30.18
N LEU A 810 16.27 4.72 30.48
CA LEU A 810 16.06 5.74 31.51
C LEU A 810 16.38 5.16 32.90
N PRO A 811 17.14 5.87 33.75
CA PRO A 811 17.53 5.37 35.05
C PRO A 811 16.31 5.21 35.98
N PRO A 812 16.20 4.11 36.75
CA PRO A 812 15.01 3.77 37.51
C PRO A 812 14.82 4.69 38.73
N GLN A 813 13.56 4.95 39.10
CA GLN A 813 13.21 5.64 40.35
C GLN A 813 11.96 5.04 41.01
N PRO A 814 11.84 5.07 42.34
CA PRO A 814 10.83 4.27 43.06
C PRO A 814 9.42 4.88 43.11
N ASP A 815 9.27 6.18 42.84
CA ASP A 815 8.06 6.99 43.08
C ASP A 815 7.42 7.55 41.80
N GLU A 816 7.64 6.89 40.65
CA GLU A 816 7.18 7.38 39.34
C GLU A 816 5.68 7.68 39.29
N GLU A 817 4.83 6.76 39.77
CA GLU A 817 3.38 6.95 39.72
C GLU A 817 2.91 8.10 40.62
N ALA A 818 3.47 8.20 41.82
CA ALA A 818 3.15 9.26 42.77
C ALA A 818 3.58 10.63 42.22
N LEU A 819 4.78 10.71 41.60
CA LEU A 819 5.28 11.93 40.97
C LEU A 819 4.37 12.36 39.82
N VAL A 820 4.00 11.45 38.92
CA VAL A 820 3.15 11.79 37.77
C VAL A 820 1.75 12.24 38.22
N ALA A 821 1.15 11.58 39.21
CA ALA A 821 -0.14 12.01 39.75
C ALA A 821 -0.06 13.40 40.41
N ARG A 822 0.93 13.60 41.27
CA ARG A 822 1.15 14.86 41.99
C ARG A 822 1.37 16.04 41.05
N TRP A 823 2.30 15.89 40.09
CA TRP A 823 2.59 16.96 39.13
C TRP A 823 1.52 17.10 38.05
N GLY A 824 0.75 16.06 37.76
CA GLY A 824 -0.48 16.15 36.97
C GLY A 824 -1.44 17.18 37.57
N ARG A 825 -1.71 17.08 38.88
CA ARG A 825 -2.57 18.06 39.58
C ARG A 825 -1.95 19.45 39.65
N ILE A 826 -0.63 19.57 39.88
CA ILE A 826 0.08 20.86 39.84
C ILE A 826 -0.07 21.54 38.46
N ARG A 827 0.01 20.79 37.36
CA ARG A 827 -0.16 21.31 36.00
C ARG A 827 -1.57 21.85 35.76
N GLU A 828 -2.59 21.16 36.25
CA GLU A 828 -3.98 21.61 36.18
C GLU A 828 -4.18 22.94 36.92
N LEU A 829 -3.69 23.04 38.16
CA LEU A 829 -3.75 24.27 38.96
C LEU A 829 -2.96 25.40 38.29
N ARG A 830 -1.76 25.11 37.77
CA ARG A 830 -0.95 26.08 37.01
C ARG A 830 -1.67 26.61 35.78
N SER A 831 -2.40 25.77 35.06
CA SER A 831 -3.17 26.20 33.87
C SER A 831 -4.20 27.27 34.24
N GLN A 832 -4.83 27.17 35.41
CA GLN A 832 -5.77 28.17 35.90
C GLN A 832 -5.06 29.49 36.26
N VAL A 833 -3.88 29.40 36.89
CA VAL A 833 -3.05 30.57 37.21
C VAL A 833 -2.58 31.28 35.94
N GLN A 834 -2.14 30.53 34.93
CA GLN A 834 -1.72 31.10 33.65
C GLN A 834 -2.86 31.84 32.95
N LYS A 835 -4.09 31.30 33.00
CA LYS A 835 -5.27 31.98 32.46
C LYS A 835 -5.49 33.33 33.15
N ALA A 836 -5.45 33.36 34.48
CA ALA A 836 -5.61 34.61 35.25
C ALA A 836 -4.48 35.62 34.94
N LEU A 837 -3.23 35.16 34.82
CA LEU A 837 -2.10 36.00 34.43
C LEU A 837 -2.27 36.60 33.03
N GLU A 838 -2.80 35.83 32.07
CA GLU A 838 -3.03 36.31 30.71
C GLU A 838 -4.16 37.35 30.66
N GLU A 839 -5.23 37.22 31.45
CA GLU A 839 -6.27 38.24 31.59
C GLU A 839 -5.70 39.57 32.12
N TRP A 840 -4.79 39.50 33.09
CA TRP A 840 -4.09 40.68 33.61
C TRP A 840 -3.10 41.30 32.62
N ARG A 841 -2.46 40.47 31.80
CA ARG A 841 -1.57 40.92 30.71
C ARG A 841 -2.37 41.60 29.59
N ALA A 842 -3.47 41.01 29.17
CA ALA A 842 -4.36 41.55 28.14
C ALA A 842 -4.99 42.88 28.55
N SER A 843 -5.24 43.08 29.85
CA SER A 843 -5.71 44.36 30.40
C SER A 843 -4.61 45.41 30.63
N GLY A 844 -3.34 45.09 30.30
CA GLY A 844 -2.21 46.01 30.41
C GLY A 844 -1.73 46.27 31.85
N LYS A 845 -2.24 45.54 32.84
CA LYS A 845 -1.91 45.74 34.26
C LYS A 845 -0.55 45.15 34.64
N ILE A 846 -0.11 44.13 33.91
CA ILE A 846 1.24 43.54 34.02
C ILE A 846 1.83 43.35 32.62
N GLY A 847 3.15 43.52 32.48
CA GLY A 847 3.86 43.28 31.21
C GLY A 847 4.38 41.84 31.04
N SER A 848 4.67 41.15 32.14
CA SER A 848 5.16 39.76 32.16
C SER A 848 4.66 39.06 33.41
N SER A 849 4.63 37.72 33.43
CA SER A 849 4.23 36.97 34.63
C SER A 849 5.15 37.23 35.83
N LEU A 850 6.44 37.51 35.58
CA LEU A 850 7.38 37.90 36.63
C LEU A 850 7.05 39.24 37.27
N ALA A 851 6.25 40.11 36.64
CA ALA A 851 5.81 41.35 37.29
C ALA A 851 4.58 41.14 38.20
N ALA A 852 4.13 39.90 38.39
CA ALA A 852 2.95 39.57 39.17
C ALA A 852 3.28 38.82 40.46
N GLU A 853 2.38 38.96 41.41
CA GLU A 853 2.24 38.18 42.63
C GLU A 853 0.89 37.46 42.58
N VAL A 854 0.87 36.19 42.97
CA VAL A 854 -0.33 35.35 42.86
C VAL A 854 -0.72 34.80 44.22
N GLN A 855 -1.99 34.95 44.58
CA GLN A 855 -2.61 34.22 45.68
C GLN A 855 -3.58 33.19 45.12
N ILE A 856 -3.37 31.93 45.49
CA ILE A 856 -4.17 30.79 45.07
C ILE A 856 -5.00 30.37 46.28
N ARG A 857 -6.28 30.73 46.30
CA ARG A 857 -7.23 30.33 47.35
C ARG A 857 -7.78 28.96 47.01
N VAL A 858 -7.43 27.94 47.79
CA VAL A 858 -7.77 26.53 47.55
C VAL A 858 -8.06 25.81 48.85
N ALA A 859 -8.89 24.77 48.79
CA ALA A 859 -9.24 23.93 49.94
C ALA A 859 -8.57 22.55 49.87
N GLY A 860 -8.57 21.84 51.00
CA GLY A 860 -8.29 20.40 51.06
C GLY A 860 -6.90 19.98 50.52
N ASP A 861 -6.90 18.94 49.68
CA ASP A 861 -5.67 18.33 49.16
C ASP A 861 -4.87 19.27 48.25
N ASP A 862 -5.54 20.17 47.53
CA ASP A 862 -4.86 21.15 46.66
C ASP A 862 -4.11 22.21 47.46
N PHE A 863 -4.66 22.64 48.60
CA PHE A 863 -3.93 23.51 49.52
C PHE A 863 -2.66 22.82 50.03
N SER A 864 -2.80 21.60 50.54
CA SER A 864 -1.67 20.81 51.05
C SER A 864 -0.61 20.58 49.97
N LEU A 865 -1.04 20.34 48.73
CA LEU A 865 -0.19 20.18 47.56
C LEU A 865 0.60 21.45 47.24
N LEU A 866 -0.06 22.60 47.10
CA LEU A 866 0.61 23.86 46.75
C LEU A 866 1.46 24.42 47.90
N GLU A 867 0.98 24.31 49.14
CA GLU A 867 1.73 24.73 50.33
C GLU A 867 3.03 23.95 50.48
N SER A 868 3.01 22.64 50.18
CA SER A 868 4.21 21.80 50.28
C SER A 868 5.38 22.26 49.38
N LEU A 869 5.11 23.01 48.30
CA LEU A 869 6.13 23.56 47.40
C LEU A 869 6.91 24.75 48.02
N GLY A 870 6.38 25.40 49.06
CA GLY A 870 7.02 26.55 49.70
C GLY A 870 7.36 27.68 48.70
N ASP A 871 8.57 28.27 48.80
CA ASP A 871 9.01 29.34 47.88
C ASP A 871 9.13 28.86 46.42
N ASP A 872 9.30 27.55 46.17
CA ASP A 872 9.38 27.01 44.81
C ASP A 872 8.04 27.15 44.05
N LEU A 873 6.91 27.38 44.74
CA LEU A 873 5.61 27.62 44.12
C LEU A 873 5.66 28.78 43.11
N ARG A 874 6.36 29.88 43.44
CA ARG A 874 6.49 31.04 42.51
C ARG A 874 7.29 30.69 41.26
N LEU A 875 8.22 29.74 41.36
CA LEU A 875 9.04 29.29 40.25
C LEU A 875 8.22 28.41 39.31
N VAL A 876 7.40 27.50 39.86
CA VAL A 876 6.44 26.69 39.10
C VAL A 876 5.42 27.57 38.35
N MET A 877 4.95 28.64 38.99
CA MET A 877 3.98 29.58 38.40
C MET A 877 4.62 30.65 37.50
N ILE A 878 5.96 30.76 37.50
CA ILE A 878 6.74 31.77 36.76
C ILE A 878 6.31 33.20 37.17
N THR A 879 6.25 33.44 38.47
CA THR A 879 5.86 34.72 39.08
C THR A 879 6.89 35.18 40.11
N SER A 880 6.80 36.44 40.56
CA SER A 880 7.72 36.96 41.58
C SER A 880 7.37 36.55 42.99
N ALA A 881 6.09 36.33 43.26
CA ALA A 881 5.60 35.66 44.46
C ALA A 881 4.40 34.79 44.08
N ALA A 882 4.24 33.68 44.82
CA ALA A 882 3.04 32.87 44.77
C ALA A 882 2.80 32.29 46.17
N GLN A 883 1.55 32.35 46.63
CA GLN A 883 1.15 31.83 47.93
C GLN A 883 -0.16 31.05 47.81
N ALA A 884 -0.18 29.86 48.42
CA ALA A 884 -1.42 29.12 48.65
C ALA A 884 -2.12 29.67 49.91
N VAL A 885 -3.41 29.92 49.82
CA VAL A 885 -4.24 30.42 50.93
C VAL A 885 -5.35 29.41 51.19
N HIS A 886 -5.37 28.85 52.40
CA HIS A 886 -6.39 27.88 52.78
C HIS A 886 -7.76 28.54 52.90
N ILE A 887 -8.78 27.89 52.34
CA ILE A 887 -10.19 28.24 52.51
C ILE A 887 -10.97 27.00 52.97
N GLU A 888 -12.07 27.20 53.68
CA GLU A 888 -12.87 26.09 54.25
C GLU A 888 -13.83 25.45 53.25
N GLU A 889 -14.33 26.21 52.26
CA GLU A 889 -15.35 25.77 51.30
C GLU A 889 -14.82 25.80 49.86
N LEU A 890 -15.13 24.75 49.08
CA LEU A 890 -14.75 24.62 47.66
C LEU A 890 -15.33 25.73 46.76
N GLU A 891 -16.47 26.32 47.13
CA GLU A 891 -17.08 27.42 46.37
C GLU A 891 -16.26 28.73 46.41
N GLY A 892 -15.31 28.84 47.34
CA GLY A 892 -14.44 30.01 47.49
C GLY A 892 -13.14 29.96 46.69
N GLU A 893 -12.89 28.90 45.92
CA GLU A 893 -11.66 28.74 45.16
C GLU A 893 -11.48 29.88 44.15
N SER A 894 -10.34 30.56 44.22
CA SER A 894 -10.09 31.73 43.38
C SER A 894 -8.61 32.03 43.25
N ILE A 895 -8.26 32.68 42.14
CA ILE A 895 -6.89 33.11 41.85
C ILE A 895 -6.89 34.63 41.81
N ALA A 896 -6.17 35.25 42.74
CA ALA A 896 -5.94 36.68 42.76
C ALA A 896 -4.55 36.98 42.21
N VAL A 897 -4.47 37.85 41.21
CA VAL A 897 -3.23 38.33 40.62
C VAL A 897 -3.08 39.81 40.94
N THR A 898 -1.92 40.22 41.42
CA THR A 898 -1.59 41.63 41.67
C THR A 898 -0.23 41.98 41.07
N PRO A 899 -0.02 43.20 40.53
CA PRO A 899 1.30 43.65 40.14
C PRO A 899 2.21 43.75 41.36
N SER A 900 3.47 43.31 41.24
CA SER A 900 4.42 43.41 42.34
C SER A 900 4.84 44.86 42.58
N ALA A 901 4.88 45.26 43.85
CA ALA A 901 5.32 46.59 44.28
C ALA A 901 6.85 46.66 44.49
N HIS A 902 7.54 45.53 44.43
CA HIS A 902 8.96 45.43 44.75
C HIS A 902 9.87 45.86 43.58
N PRO A 903 11.13 46.24 43.83
CA PRO A 903 12.08 46.53 42.77
C PRO A 903 12.43 45.26 41.95
N LYS A 904 12.63 45.45 40.64
CA LYS A 904 13.03 44.39 39.72
C LYS A 904 14.53 44.10 39.85
N CYS A 905 14.89 42.84 40.08
CA CYS A 905 16.27 42.36 39.99
C CYS A 905 16.77 42.41 38.54
N GLU A 906 17.86 43.12 38.28
CA GLU A 906 18.40 43.29 36.92
C GLU A 906 18.94 42.00 36.29
N ARG A 907 19.27 41.00 37.12
CA ARG A 907 19.83 39.70 36.67
C ARG A 907 18.78 38.63 36.38
N CYS A 908 17.91 38.30 37.33
CA CYS A 908 16.89 37.24 37.16
C CYS A 908 15.49 37.76 36.82
N TRP A 909 15.30 39.09 36.82
CA TRP A 909 14.03 39.75 36.50
C TRP A 909 12.85 39.50 37.44
N HIS A 910 13.04 38.77 38.53
CA HIS A 910 12.07 38.74 39.62
C HIS A 910 12.03 40.08 40.36
N TYR A 911 10.84 40.44 40.84
CA TYR A 911 10.54 41.62 41.65
C TYR A 911 10.58 41.18 43.11
N ARG A 912 11.52 41.74 43.89
CA ARG A 912 11.82 41.22 45.23
C ARG A 912 12.17 42.34 46.19
N GLU A 913 11.72 42.20 47.43
CA GLU A 913 11.94 43.18 48.50
C GLU A 913 13.42 43.38 48.83
N ASP A 914 14.24 42.34 48.67
CA ASP A 914 15.67 42.34 49.00
C ASP A 914 16.58 42.93 47.90
N VAL A 915 16.01 43.43 46.79
CA VAL A 915 16.80 44.17 45.79
C VAL A 915 17.19 45.53 46.40
N GLY A 916 18.50 45.74 46.55
CA GLY A 916 19.07 46.91 47.24
C GLY A 916 19.54 46.65 48.66
N ALA A 917 19.40 45.42 49.17
CA ALA A 917 19.87 45.03 50.50
C ALA A 917 21.41 44.84 50.58
N ASP A 918 22.07 44.58 49.45
CA ASP A 918 23.52 44.43 49.34
C ASP A 918 24.14 45.74 48.80
N GLU A 919 25.06 46.34 49.56
CA GLU A 919 25.69 47.64 49.20
C GLU A 919 26.59 47.54 47.97
N GLU A 920 27.22 46.39 47.73
CA GLU A 920 28.12 46.15 46.60
C GLU A 920 27.33 45.83 45.32
N TYR A 921 26.16 45.19 45.46
CA TYR A 921 25.30 44.77 44.36
C TYR A 921 23.85 45.28 44.48
N PRO A 922 23.60 46.60 44.48
CA PRO A 922 22.31 47.19 44.86
C PRO A 922 21.16 46.95 43.88
N THR A 923 21.42 46.45 42.67
CA THR A 923 20.39 46.25 41.63
C THR A 923 19.97 44.79 41.44
N ILE A 924 20.48 43.86 42.26
CA ILE A 924 20.13 42.44 42.21
C ILE A 924 19.64 41.94 43.57
N CYS A 925 18.83 40.88 43.57
CA CYS A 925 18.32 40.25 44.79
C CYS A 925 19.38 39.35 45.45
N GLY A 926 19.20 39.04 46.73
CA GLY A 926 20.12 38.21 47.52
C GLY A 926 20.33 36.81 46.93
N ARG A 927 19.31 36.25 46.27
CA ARG A 927 19.44 34.98 45.51
C ARG A 927 20.51 35.09 44.41
N CYS A 928 20.50 36.16 43.64
CA CYS A 928 21.47 36.39 42.57
C CYS A 928 22.87 36.68 43.12
N VAL A 929 22.98 37.40 44.24
CA VAL A 929 24.26 37.63 44.94
C VAL A 929 24.84 36.28 45.38
N SER A 930 24.04 35.43 46.05
CA SER A 930 24.48 34.09 46.48
C SER A 930 24.90 33.20 45.30
N ASN A 931 24.18 33.23 44.18
CA ASN A 931 24.53 32.44 42.98
C ASN A 931 25.83 32.89 42.30
N LEU A 932 26.24 34.15 42.46
CA LEU A 932 27.48 34.67 41.86
C LEU A 932 28.68 34.57 42.80
N TYR A 933 28.47 34.84 44.09
CA TYR A 933 29.55 35.09 45.04
C TYR A 933 29.45 34.28 46.35
N GLY A 934 28.38 33.49 46.51
CA GLY A 934 28.12 32.69 47.72
C GLY A 934 28.04 31.19 47.46
N ALA A 935 27.33 30.48 48.34
CA ALA A 935 27.13 29.03 48.25
C ALA A 935 26.10 28.62 47.18
N GLY A 936 25.42 29.58 46.55
CA GLY A 936 24.32 29.34 45.61
C GLY A 936 22.95 29.17 46.28
N GLU A 937 21.92 29.07 45.46
CA GLU A 937 20.55 28.82 45.89
C GLU A 937 20.29 27.34 46.20
N VAL A 938 19.40 27.10 47.18
CA VAL A 938 18.91 25.75 47.52
C VAL A 938 17.47 25.64 47.07
N ARG A 939 17.16 24.59 46.31
CA ARG A 939 15.81 24.27 45.84
C ARG A 939 15.49 22.81 46.08
N ARG A 940 14.20 22.47 46.18
CA ARG A 940 13.75 21.09 46.45
C ARG A 940 12.81 20.56 45.38
N TYR A 941 11.97 21.43 44.81
CA TYR A 941 10.91 21.04 43.88
C TYR A 941 11.14 21.54 42.46
N ALA A 942 11.42 22.84 42.24
CA ALA A 942 11.42 23.46 40.90
C ALA A 942 12.67 24.29 40.55
#